data_AF-A0A2S2PJ99-F1
#
_entry.id   AF-A0A2S2PJ99-F1
#
_cell.length_a   1.000
_cell.length_b   1.000
_cell.length_c   1.000
_cell.angle_alpha   90.00
_cell.angle_beta   90.00
_cell.angle_gamma   90.00
#
_symmetry.space_group_name_H-M   'P 1'
#
loop_
_entity.id
_entity.type
_entity.pdbx_description
1 polymer ?
#
loop_
_entity_poly.entity_id
_entity_poly.type
_entity_poly.pdbx_seq_one_letter_code
_entity_poly.pdbx_strand_id
1 'polypeptide(L)'
;LGGWSFGTQKFKDMSATRYARQTFIYSAIPFLRARSFDGLDLDWEYPKGQDDKKNFVHLLKELREAFEAEAQEVKKPRLLLTAAVPVGPDNIKGGYDVPAVSSYLDFINVMAYDFHGKWERETGHNAPLYSPSSDSEWRKQLSVDNAASIWTKMGAPKDKLIIGMPTYGRTFTLSNTANYKVNSPASGGGKAGEYTKEAGFLAYYEICEILKNGATYIWDEEMKVPYAISGDQWIGFDDERSIRNKMKWIKDNGYGGAMVWTVDMDDFTGTFCGGDVKYPLIGAMREELRGIKRGKEDIDWSKVANTIIAETITKPTPIKISVSEVLSKVKPSKIQASTAIQTDVVDMNVRAPQVICYMTSWSIKRPGAGKFTPDNIDSSLCTHVIYAFGSLKDFKLTYVDEKDTDQYKEMMALRDKNANLKVLLAIGGWAFGSTPFKELTGNVFRMNQFVYEAIEFLREHKFNGLDVDWEYPRGLDDKAAYVNLLKELRLAFEGESKSSGLPRLLLTAAVPASFEAIAAGYDVVEISKYLDFINVMTYDFHGQWERQVGHNSPLYPLESATSYQKKLTVDYSAREWVKQGAPKEKLMIGMPTYGRSFTLVDPAKFDIGAPASGGGTAGKYTSEAGFMAYYEVCDFLHVENTTLVWDNEQQVPFAYRKDQWIGFDDERSLKTKMNWLKEEGFGGVMIWSVDMDDYRGVCGTGKYPLINAMKQELAGYTVKLEYDGPYEATGRNAVYTTKDRNYISKHNKYIITFVKLLLLFNYIIIIMNNKLITIKNIFSSQYKSNFCYTILLIILITKNLNIITITYKYIIYHTI
;
A
#
# COMPACT_ATOMS: atom_id res chain seq x y z
N LEU A 1 -13.76 14.86 -27.78
CA LEU A 1 -12.71 14.05 -28.46
C LEU A 1 -12.52 12.82 -27.62
N GLY A 2 -12.60 11.62 -28.19
CA GLY A 2 -12.44 10.37 -27.44
C GLY A 2 -13.70 9.52 -27.43
N GLY A 3 -14.05 9.01 -26.25
CA GLY A 3 -15.15 8.08 -25.99
C GLY A 3 -14.69 6.62 -25.94
N TRP A 4 -15.50 5.77 -25.32
CA TRP A 4 -15.21 4.36 -25.05
C TRP A 4 -14.54 3.58 -26.20
N SER A 5 -15.10 3.64 -27.42
CA SER A 5 -14.57 2.90 -28.58
C SER A 5 -13.32 3.51 -29.20
N PHE A 6 -12.91 4.71 -28.78
CA PHE A 6 -11.70 5.38 -29.26
C PHE A 6 -10.43 4.69 -28.74
N GLY A 7 -10.54 4.01 -27.59
CA GLY A 7 -9.44 3.40 -26.87
C GLY A 7 -8.45 4.42 -26.29
N THR A 8 -7.46 3.92 -25.56
CA THR A 8 -6.51 4.80 -24.84
C THR A 8 -5.28 5.17 -25.66
N GLN A 9 -4.90 4.37 -26.66
CA GLN A 9 -3.58 4.49 -27.31
C GLN A 9 -3.38 5.84 -27.99
N LYS A 10 -4.38 6.33 -28.71
CA LYS A 10 -4.31 7.64 -29.38
C LYS A 10 -4.09 8.79 -28.40
N PHE A 11 -4.75 8.73 -27.24
CA PHE A 11 -4.52 9.72 -26.17
C PHE A 11 -3.12 9.61 -25.56
N LYS A 12 -2.63 8.38 -25.35
CA LYS A 12 -1.27 8.14 -24.88
C LYS A 12 -0.26 8.75 -25.84
N ASP A 13 -0.35 8.43 -27.13
CA ASP A 13 0.58 8.92 -28.15
C ASP A 13 0.55 10.45 -28.27
N MET A 14 -0.66 11.03 -28.28
CA MET A 14 -0.87 12.47 -28.37
C MET A 14 -0.34 13.23 -27.14
N SER A 15 -0.44 12.63 -25.94
CA SER A 15 -0.06 13.29 -24.70
C SER A 15 1.39 13.01 -24.26
N ALA A 16 2.02 11.95 -24.78
CA ALA A 16 3.29 11.39 -24.32
C ALA A 16 4.47 12.37 -24.29
N THR A 17 4.56 13.27 -25.28
CA THR A 17 5.68 14.20 -25.39
C THR A 17 5.19 15.62 -25.60
N ARG A 18 5.98 16.62 -25.20
CA ARG A 18 5.68 18.03 -25.48
C ARG A 18 5.49 18.27 -26.97
N TYR A 19 6.30 17.65 -27.83
CA TYR A 19 6.15 17.78 -29.27
C TYR A 19 4.78 17.29 -29.75
N ALA A 20 4.36 16.08 -29.36
CA ALA A 20 3.06 15.52 -29.74
C ALA A 20 1.89 16.38 -29.24
N ARG A 21 1.97 16.87 -28.00
CA ARG A 21 0.96 17.78 -27.44
C ARG A 21 0.84 19.07 -28.23
N GLN A 22 1.98 19.72 -28.53
CA GLN A 22 1.99 20.94 -29.33
C GLN A 22 1.47 20.71 -30.75
N THR A 23 1.87 19.62 -31.41
CA THR A 23 1.32 19.24 -32.72
C THR A 23 -0.19 19.11 -32.68
N PHE A 24 -0.74 18.44 -31.66
CA PHE A 24 -2.18 18.34 -31.48
C PHE A 24 -2.83 19.71 -31.21
N ILE A 25 -2.30 20.50 -30.29
CA ILE A 25 -2.82 21.84 -29.94
C ILE A 25 -2.88 22.75 -31.17
N TYR A 26 -1.80 22.79 -31.96
CA TYR A 26 -1.73 23.57 -33.20
C TYR A 26 -2.71 23.09 -34.26
N SER A 27 -3.08 21.80 -34.26
CA SER A 27 -4.14 21.29 -35.15
C SER A 27 -5.55 21.56 -34.61
N ALA A 28 -5.73 21.55 -33.29
CA ALA A 28 -7.03 21.65 -32.63
C ALA A 28 -7.62 23.05 -32.74
N ILE A 29 -6.84 24.10 -32.45
CA ILE A 29 -7.29 25.49 -32.49
C ILE A 29 -7.92 25.87 -33.86
N PRO A 30 -7.21 25.73 -35.00
CA PRO A 30 -7.80 26.08 -36.29
C PRO A 30 -8.97 25.16 -36.65
N PHE A 31 -8.94 23.88 -36.27
CA PHE A 31 -10.06 22.97 -36.50
C PHE A 31 -11.34 23.46 -35.82
N LEU A 32 -11.24 23.85 -34.54
CA LEU A 32 -12.34 24.33 -33.72
C LEU A 32 -12.86 25.67 -34.26
N ARG A 33 -11.97 26.63 -34.51
CA ARG A 33 -12.34 27.96 -35.01
C ARG A 33 -12.97 27.91 -36.41
N ALA A 34 -12.43 27.12 -37.32
CA ALA A 34 -12.96 26.99 -38.68
C ALA A 34 -14.38 26.40 -38.71
N ARG A 35 -14.77 25.67 -37.66
CA ARG A 35 -16.08 25.01 -37.53
C ARG A 35 -16.98 25.67 -36.49
N SER A 36 -16.57 26.83 -35.97
CA SER A 36 -17.33 27.59 -34.97
C SER A 36 -17.66 26.78 -33.71
N PHE A 37 -16.77 25.88 -33.29
CA PHE A 37 -16.87 25.25 -31.97
C PHE A 37 -16.46 26.25 -30.88
N ASP A 38 -17.18 26.21 -29.76
CA ASP A 38 -16.92 27.07 -28.59
C ASP A 38 -15.86 26.48 -27.64
N GLY A 39 -15.43 25.23 -27.84
CA GLY A 39 -14.47 24.59 -26.97
C GLY A 39 -14.12 23.16 -27.37
N LEU A 40 -13.29 22.54 -26.54
CA LEU A 40 -12.84 21.17 -26.68
C LEU A 40 -13.10 20.40 -25.38
N ASP A 41 -13.84 19.30 -25.50
CA ASP A 41 -14.00 18.32 -24.43
C ASP A 41 -13.11 17.10 -24.69
N LEU A 42 -12.35 16.67 -23.68
CA LEU A 42 -11.52 15.47 -23.73
C LEU A 42 -12.17 14.32 -22.94
N ASP A 43 -12.44 13.22 -23.63
CA ASP A 43 -13.05 12.02 -23.08
C ASP A 43 -12.09 10.83 -23.21
N TRP A 44 -11.06 10.85 -22.38
CA TRP A 44 -10.06 9.79 -22.33
C TRP A 44 -10.52 8.70 -21.37
N GLU A 45 -10.90 7.55 -21.91
CA GLU A 45 -11.43 6.41 -21.15
C GLU A 45 -10.48 5.18 -21.14
N TYR A 46 -9.63 4.96 -20.14
CA TYR A 46 -9.22 5.91 -19.10
C TYR A 46 -7.69 6.05 -19.09
N PRO A 47 -7.15 7.23 -18.76
CA PRO A 47 -5.73 7.36 -18.44
C PRO A 47 -5.42 6.42 -17.28
N LYS A 48 -4.34 5.66 -17.39
CA LYS A 48 -3.92 4.70 -16.37
C LYS A 48 -2.41 4.69 -16.20
N GLY A 49 -1.97 4.80 -14.95
CA GLY A 49 -0.56 4.82 -14.60
C GLY A 49 -0.02 6.25 -14.54
N GLN A 50 1.20 6.38 -14.03
CA GLN A 50 1.77 7.68 -13.69
C GLN A 50 2.02 8.56 -14.93
N ASP A 51 2.41 7.94 -16.06
CA ASP A 51 2.67 8.64 -17.31
C ASP A 51 1.40 9.24 -17.89
N ASP A 52 0.34 8.45 -18.08
CA ASP A 52 -0.95 8.94 -18.57
C ASP A 52 -1.48 10.07 -17.66
N LYS A 53 -1.40 9.89 -16.34
CA LYS A 53 -1.83 10.88 -15.35
C LYS A 53 -1.08 12.20 -15.49
N LYS A 54 0.26 12.16 -15.55
CA LYS A 54 1.11 13.35 -15.73
C LYS A 54 0.90 13.99 -17.11
N ASN A 55 0.85 13.18 -18.15
CA ASN A 55 0.73 13.64 -19.53
C ASN A 55 -0.64 14.27 -19.80
N PHE A 56 -1.70 13.77 -19.16
CA PHE A 56 -3.01 14.40 -19.22
C PHE A 56 -2.99 15.80 -18.60
N VAL A 57 -2.35 15.98 -17.44
CA VAL A 57 -2.17 17.31 -16.84
C VAL A 57 -1.39 18.24 -17.75
N HIS A 58 -0.28 17.78 -18.33
CA HIS A 58 0.50 18.60 -19.27
C HIS A 58 -0.30 18.98 -20.52
N LEU A 59 -1.08 18.05 -21.06
CA LEU A 59 -1.97 18.32 -22.18
C LEU A 59 -3.02 19.38 -21.85
N LEU A 60 -3.68 19.26 -20.70
CA LEU A 60 -4.67 20.24 -20.25
C LEU A 60 -4.06 21.61 -20.01
N LYS A 61 -2.90 21.66 -19.35
CA LYS A 61 -2.15 22.90 -19.12
C LYS A 61 -1.82 23.60 -20.44
N GLU A 62 -1.19 22.88 -21.36
CA GLU A 62 -0.73 23.46 -22.62
C GLU A 62 -1.91 23.85 -23.53
N LEU A 63 -3.02 23.09 -23.54
CA LEU A 63 -4.26 23.48 -24.23
C LEU A 63 -4.85 24.76 -23.63
N ARG A 64 -4.92 24.84 -22.30
CA ARG A 64 -5.47 26.00 -21.59
C ARG A 64 -4.69 27.27 -21.91
N GLU A 65 -3.37 27.21 -21.79
CA GLU A 65 -2.46 28.32 -22.10
C GLU A 65 -2.57 28.73 -23.58
N ALA A 66 -2.63 27.77 -24.51
CA ALA A 66 -2.77 28.06 -25.93
C ALA A 66 -4.13 28.67 -26.29
N PHE A 67 -5.22 28.23 -25.67
CA PHE A 67 -6.54 28.81 -25.85
C PHE A 67 -6.60 30.24 -25.29
N GLU A 68 -5.96 30.50 -24.14
CA GLU A 68 -5.83 31.86 -23.59
C GLU A 68 -5.03 32.79 -24.51
N ALA A 69 -3.90 32.32 -25.03
CA ALA A 69 -3.07 33.08 -25.95
C ALA A 69 -3.79 33.41 -27.26
N GLU A 70 -4.42 32.42 -27.90
CA GLU A 70 -5.15 32.63 -29.15
C GLU A 70 -6.30 33.62 -28.96
N ALA A 71 -7.07 33.49 -27.87
CA ALA A 71 -8.19 34.37 -27.59
C ALA A 71 -7.77 35.84 -27.50
N GLN A 72 -6.63 36.11 -26.86
CA GLN A 72 -6.04 37.44 -26.77
C GLN A 72 -5.58 37.96 -28.14
N GLU A 73 -4.94 37.11 -28.93
CA GLU A 73 -4.41 37.46 -30.25
C GLU A 73 -5.53 37.81 -31.25
N VAL A 74 -6.55 36.95 -31.35
CA VAL A 74 -7.63 37.13 -32.33
C VAL A 74 -8.81 37.94 -31.79
N LYS A 75 -8.74 38.39 -30.54
CA LYS A 75 -9.79 39.16 -29.83
C LYS A 75 -11.17 38.48 -29.87
N LYS A 76 -11.18 37.16 -29.67
CA LYS A 76 -12.40 36.35 -29.56
C LYS A 76 -12.53 35.76 -28.15
N PRO A 77 -13.75 35.35 -27.73
CA PRO A 77 -13.90 34.56 -26.51
C PRO A 77 -13.00 33.32 -26.54
N ARG A 78 -12.37 33.02 -25.40
CA ARG A 78 -11.52 31.84 -25.24
C ARG A 78 -12.34 30.57 -25.46
N LEU A 79 -11.76 29.61 -26.17
CA LEU A 79 -12.30 28.27 -26.30
C LEU A 79 -12.40 27.61 -24.92
N LEU A 80 -13.55 27.01 -24.61
CA LEU A 80 -13.74 26.23 -23.40
C LEU A 80 -12.86 24.97 -23.44
N LEU A 81 -12.35 24.57 -22.29
CA LEU A 81 -11.64 23.31 -22.11
C LEU A 81 -12.28 22.50 -20.99
N THR A 82 -12.82 21.34 -21.35
CA THR A 82 -13.56 20.44 -20.44
C THR A 82 -13.05 19.02 -20.59
N ALA A 83 -13.42 18.15 -19.66
CA ALA A 83 -13.18 16.72 -19.80
C ALA A 83 -14.30 15.87 -19.20
N ALA A 84 -14.59 14.75 -19.84
CA ALA A 84 -15.35 13.66 -19.25
C ALA A 84 -14.43 12.75 -18.44
N VAL A 85 -14.84 12.42 -17.21
CA VAL A 85 -13.99 11.74 -16.23
C VAL A 85 -14.72 10.59 -15.52
N PRO A 86 -13.99 9.52 -15.11
CA PRO A 86 -14.60 8.34 -14.53
C PRO A 86 -15.08 8.54 -13.10
N VAL A 87 -15.86 7.56 -12.64
CA VAL A 87 -16.41 7.50 -11.30
C VAL A 87 -15.86 6.36 -10.43
N GLY A 88 -15.14 5.42 -11.05
CA GLY A 88 -14.44 4.35 -10.35
C GLY A 88 -13.26 4.88 -9.53
N PRO A 89 -13.19 4.64 -8.21
CA PRO A 89 -12.10 5.10 -7.34
C PRO A 89 -10.70 4.76 -7.86
N ASP A 90 -10.54 3.56 -8.43
CA ASP A 90 -9.27 3.10 -8.98
C ASP A 90 -8.88 3.86 -10.25
N ASN A 91 -9.85 4.15 -11.13
CA ASN A 91 -9.60 4.94 -12.33
C ASN A 91 -9.24 6.39 -11.98
N ILE A 92 -9.94 6.99 -11.00
CA ILE A 92 -9.65 8.36 -10.56
C ILE A 92 -8.26 8.44 -9.93
N LYS A 93 -7.95 7.57 -8.96
CA LYS A 93 -6.65 7.57 -8.27
C LYS A 93 -5.48 7.24 -9.21
N GLY A 94 -5.70 6.29 -10.11
CA GLY A 94 -4.70 5.79 -11.04
C GLY A 94 -4.48 6.65 -12.29
N GLY A 95 -5.46 7.48 -12.67
CA GLY A 95 -5.46 8.21 -13.94
C GLY A 95 -5.42 9.72 -13.84
N TYR A 96 -5.77 10.31 -12.68
CA TYR A 96 -6.00 11.76 -12.59
C TYR A 96 -5.28 12.39 -11.41
N ASP A 97 -4.63 13.52 -11.66
CA ASP A 97 -4.24 14.51 -10.65
C ASP A 97 -5.40 15.50 -10.51
N VAL A 98 -6.31 15.21 -9.58
CA VAL A 98 -7.60 15.92 -9.48
C VAL A 98 -7.42 17.43 -9.26
N PRO A 99 -6.56 17.92 -8.35
CA PRO A 99 -6.31 19.35 -8.22
C PRO A 99 -5.75 19.99 -9.50
N ALA A 100 -4.76 19.36 -10.14
CA ALA A 100 -4.15 19.93 -11.33
C ALA A 100 -5.12 19.95 -12.52
N VAL A 101 -5.84 18.85 -12.76
CA VAL A 101 -6.91 18.76 -13.78
C VAL A 101 -7.96 19.85 -13.55
N SER A 102 -8.42 20.02 -12.30
CA SER A 102 -9.43 21.02 -11.94
C SER A 102 -8.96 22.46 -12.14
N SER A 103 -7.65 22.71 -12.08
CA SER A 103 -7.10 24.05 -12.26
C SER A 103 -7.12 24.51 -13.73
N TYR A 104 -6.98 23.58 -14.69
CA TYR A 104 -6.91 23.91 -16.12
C TYR A 104 -8.26 23.81 -16.84
N LEU A 105 -9.16 22.96 -16.35
CA LEU A 105 -10.50 22.81 -16.91
C LEU A 105 -11.45 23.93 -16.46
N ASP A 106 -12.34 24.32 -17.37
CA ASP A 106 -13.45 25.23 -17.08
C ASP A 106 -14.50 24.56 -16.20
N PHE A 107 -14.86 23.34 -16.55
CA PHE A 107 -15.65 22.43 -15.73
C PHE A 107 -15.36 20.96 -16.10
N ILE A 108 -15.80 20.04 -15.26
CA ILE A 108 -15.51 18.61 -15.31
C ILE A 108 -16.82 17.85 -15.43
N ASN A 109 -16.98 17.05 -16.48
CA ASN A 109 -18.13 16.20 -16.70
C ASN A 109 -17.90 14.84 -16.03
N VAL A 110 -18.47 14.61 -14.85
CA VAL A 110 -18.32 13.35 -14.09
C VAL A 110 -19.29 12.31 -14.64
N MET A 111 -18.80 11.20 -15.20
CA MET A 111 -19.63 10.16 -15.83
C MET A 111 -20.30 9.25 -14.79
N ALA A 112 -21.24 9.80 -14.03
CA ALA A 112 -21.95 9.14 -12.92
C ALA A 112 -23.05 8.17 -13.38
N TYR A 113 -22.66 7.24 -14.25
CA TYR A 113 -23.45 6.15 -14.80
C TYR A 113 -22.52 4.96 -15.11
N ASP A 114 -23.09 3.86 -15.62
CA ASP A 114 -22.38 2.60 -15.87
C ASP A 114 -21.76 1.98 -14.61
N PHE A 115 -22.40 2.18 -13.45
CA PHE A 115 -21.96 1.55 -12.20
C PHE A 115 -22.14 0.03 -12.22
N HIS A 116 -23.22 -0.44 -12.85
CA HIS A 116 -23.56 -1.85 -12.99
C HIS A 116 -23.99 -2.14 -14.42
N GLY A 117 -23.67 -3.33 -14.93
CA GLY A 117 -24.02 -3.71 -16.30
C GLY A 117 -23.74 -5.17 -16.63
N LYS A 118 -23.91 -5.52 -17.91
CA LYS A 118 -23.87 -6.92 -18.43
C LYS A 118 -22.60 -7.71 -18.12
N TRP A 119 -21.54 -7.05 -17.68
CA TRP A 119 -20.29 -7.67 -17.24
C TRP A 119 -20.40 -8.34 -15.87
N GLU A 120 -21.45 -8.04 -15.09
CA GLU A 120 -21.71 -8.66 -13.78
C GLU A 120 -22.64 -9.87 -13.86
N ARG A 121 -22.69 -10.65 -12.78
CA ARG A 121 -23.57 -11.83 -12.61
C ARG A 121 -24.68 -11.58 -11.58
N GLU A 122 -24.88 -10.32 -11.21
CA GLU A 122 -25.92 -9.88 -10.29
C GLU A 122 -26.52 -8.59 -10.82
N THR A 123 -27.80 -8.37 -10.60
CA THR A 123 -28.51 -7.17 -11.04
C THR A 123 -28.05 -5.94 -10.26
N GLY A 124 -27.93 -4.80 -10.94
CA GLY A 124 -27.58 -3.52 -10.33
C GLY A 124 -28.00 -2.33 -11.20
N HIS A 125 -28.27 -1.18 -10.59
CA HIS A 125 -28.75 0.00 -11.31
C HIS A 125 -27.63 0.68 -12.12
N ASN A 126 -28.00 1.27 -13.26
CA ASN A 126 -27.06 2.03 -14.10
C ASN A 126 -26.46 3.25 -13.38
N ALA A 127 -27.31 4.06 -12.74
CA ALA A 127 -26.94 5.32 -12.09
C ALA A 127 -27.71 5.58 -10.79
N PRO A 128 -27.62 4.74 -9.75
CA PRO A 128 -28.34 4.98 -8.50
C PRO A 128 -27.82 6.23 -7.78
N LEU A 129 -28.72 7.03 -7.17
CA LEU A 129 -28.31 8.23 -6.44
C LEU A 129 -27.49 7.87 -5.20
N TYR A 130 -27.97 6.86 -4.45
CA TYR A 130 -27.29 6.31 -3.27
C TYR A 130 -27.11 4.80 -3.41
N SER A 131 -26.19 4.23 -2.64
CA SER A 131 -26.03 2.78 -2.56
C SER A 131 -27.02 2.14 -1.58
N PRO A 132 -27.46 0.90 -1.83
CA PRO A 132 -28.34 0.17 -0.93
C PRO A 132 -27.58 -0.32 0.31
N SER A 133 -28.30 -0.46 1.41
CA SER A 133 -27.77 -0.92 2.70
C SER A 133 -27.27 -2.37 2.68
N SER A 134 -27.71 -3.15 1.69
CA SER A 134 -27.31 -4.53 1.45
C SER A 134 -25.96 -4.68 0.75
N ASP A 135 -25.42 -3.59 0.17
CA ASP A 135 -24.14 -3.64 -0.53
C ASP A 135 -22.94 -3.79 0.41
N SER A 136 -21.90 -4.45 -0.10
CA SER A 136 -20.59 -4.45 0.55
C SER A 136 -19.98 -3.04 0.58
N GLU A 137 -19.06 -2.77 1.51
CA GLU A 137 -18.38 -1.46 1.61
C GLU A 137 -17.67 -1.04 0.31
N TRP A 138 -17.25 -2.02 -0.52
CA TRP A 138 -16.75 -1.73 -1.86
C TRP A 138 -17.86 -1.28 -2.81
N ARG A 139 -18.95 -2.06 -2.93
CA ARG A 139 -20.05 -1.75 -3.86
C ARG A 139 -20.79 -0.46 -3.48
N LYS A 140 -20.80 -0.09 -2.21
CA LYS A 140 -21.37 1.20 -1.76
C LYS A 140 -20.74 2.42 -2.43
N GLN A 141 -19.56 2.27 -3.02
CA GLN A 141 -18.87 3.32 -3.76
C GLN A 141 -19.46 3.57 -5.17
N LEU A 142 -20.32 2.67 -5.66
CA LEU A 142 -20.92 2.68 -7.00
C LEU A 142 -22.27 3.42 -7.02
N SER A 143 -22.24 4.72 -6.68
CA SER A 143 -23.42 5.60 -6.70
C SER A 143 -23.05 7.01 -7.16
N VAL A 144 -24.04 7.75 -7.64
CA VAL A 144 -23.87 9.16 -8.08
C VAL A 144 -23.33 10.03 -6.94
N ASP A 145 -23.85 9.86 -5.73
CA ASP A 145 -23.39 10.61 -4.55
C ASP A 145 -21.91 10.34 -4.26
N ASN A 146 -21.51 9.07 -4.18
CA ASN A 146 -20.13 8.73 -3.89
C ASN A 146 -19.20 9.19 -5.03
N ALA A 147 -19.60 9.00 -6.29
CA ALA A 147 -18.87 9.42 -7.48
C ALA A 147 -18.58 10.93 -7.52
N ALA A 148 -19.54 11.77 -7.14
CA ALA A 148 -19.28 13.20 -7.04
C ALA A 148 -18.44 13.53 -5.80
N SER A 149 -18.69 12.86 -4.67
CA SER A 149 -17.99 13.13 -3.41
C SER A 149 -16.49 12.81 -3.49
N ILE A 150 -16.08 11.78 -4.24
CA ILE A 150 -14.68 11.38 -4.33
C ILE A 150 -13.86 12.42 -5.10
N TRP A 151 -14.40 12.99 -6.17
CA TRP A 151 -13.76 14.10 -6.90
C TRP A 151 -13.59 15.32 -6.00
N THR A 152 -14.61 15.66 -5.21
CA THR A 152 -14.50 16.76 -4.23
C THR A 152 -13.46 16.47 -3.14
N LYS A 153 -13.46 15.25 -2.56
CA LYS A 153 -12.50 14.82 -1.54
C LYS A 153 -11.06 14.84 -2.06
N MET A 154 -10.87 14.61 -3.35
CA MET A 154 -9.56 14.66 -4.02
C MET A 154 -9.17 16.07 -4.48
N GLY A 155 -9.98 17.09 -4.20
CA GLY A 155 -9.63 18.50 -4.41
C GLY A 155 -10.30 19.20 -5.58
N ALA A 156 -11.30 18.59 -6.24
CA ALA A 156 -12.07 19.27 -7.28
C ALA A 156 -13.09 20.25 -6.67
N PRO A 157 -13.16 21.50 -7.14
CA PRO A 157 -14.18 22.46 -6.72
C PRO A 157 -15.59 21.99 -7.14
N LYS A 158 -16.55 21.99 -6.21
CA LYS A 158 -17.91 21.50 -6.48
C LYS A 158 -18.62 22.27 -7.59
N ASP A 159 -18.40 23.58 -7.66
CA ASP A 159 -18.94 24.48 -8.69
C ASP A 159 -18.43 24.16 -10.10
N LYS A 160 -17.32 23.42 -10.22
CA LYS A 160 -16.79 22.92 -11.49
C LYS A 160 -17.24 21.49 -11.82
N LEU A 161 -17.88 20.76 -10.91
CA LEU A 161 -18.31 19.38 -11.16
C LEU A 161 -19.71 19.36 -11.76
N ILE A 162 -19.82 18.87 -13.00
CA ILE A 162 -21.06 18.68 -13.74
C ILE A 162 -21.38 17.18 -13.74
N ILE A 163 -22.50 16.80 -13.11
CA ILE A 163 -22.79 15.39 -12.80
C ILE A 163 -23.56 14.72 -13.94
N GLY A 164 -23.02 13.63 -14.47
CA GLY A 164 -23.56 12.89 -15.61
C GLY A 164 -24.84 12.12 -15.30
N MET A 165 -25.83 12.25 -16.18
CA MET A 165 -27.13 11.61 -16.12
C MET A 165 -27.32 10.74 -17.38
N PRO A 166 -27.55 9.43 -17.24
CA PRO A 166 -27.82 8.59 -18.38
C PRO A 166 -29.29 8.72 -18.80
N THR A 167 -29.55 8.73 -20.11
CA THR A 167 -30.89 8.60 -20.71
C THR A 167 -31.09 7.19 -21.25
N TYR A 168 -30.50 6.20 -20.58
CA TYR A 168 -30.55 4.79 -20.93
C TYR A 168 -30.47 3.93 -19.65
N GLY A 169 -30.87 2.67 -19.77
CA GLY A 169 -30.80 1.68 -18.70
C GLY A 169 -29.80 0.55 -19.02
N ARG A 170 -29.33 -0.09 -17.95
CA ARG A 170 -28.53 -1.32 -18.02
C ARG A 170 -29.40 -2.51 -17.66
N THR A 171 -29.27 -3.59 -18.43
CA THR A 171 -30.20 -4.73 -18.36
C THR A 171 -29.51 -6.05 -18.12
N PHE A 172 -30.22 -6.96 -17.47
CA PHE A 172 -29.75 -8.27 -17.06
C PHE A 172 -30.80 -9.35 -17.35
N THR A 173 -30.34 -10.58 -17.61
CA THR A 173 -31.22 -11.75 -17.63
C THR A 173 -31.14 -12.45 -16.27
N LEU A 174 -32.25 -12.50 -15.54
CA LEU A 174 -32.36 -13.14 -14.23
C LEU A 174 -32.13 -14.65 -14.34
N SER A 175 -31.35 -15.21 -13.42
CA SER A 175 -31.16 -16.66 -13.32
C SER A 175 -32.38 -17.35 -12.68
N ASN A 176 -33.16 -16.60 -11.90
CA ASN A 176 -34.39 -17.05 -11.27
C ASN A 176 -35.35 -15.87 -11.18
N THR A 177 -36.50 -15.97 -11.85
CA THR A 177 -37.52 -14.90 -11.88
C THR A 177 -38.18 -14.65 -10.52
N ALA A 178 -38.06 -15.57 -9.56
CA ALA A 178 -38.50 -15.34 -8.18
C ALA A 178 -37.58 -14.37 -7.42
N ASN A 179 -36.33 -14.17 -7.88
CA ASN A 179 -35.36 -13.25 -7.30
C ASN A 179 -35.15 -12.08 -8.26
N TYR A 180 -35.86 -10.98 -8.02
CA TYR A 180 -35.90 -9.83 -8.94
C TYR A 180 -35.49 -8.50 -8.28
N LYS A 181 -35.00 -8.53 -7.03
CA LYS A 181 -34.47 -7.34 -6.35
C LYS A 181 -33.07 -6.98 -6.87
N VAL A 182 -32.55 -5.81 -6.50
CA VAL A 182 -31.13 -5.49 -6.68
C VAL A 182 -30.25 -6.59 -6.05
N ASN A 183 -29.09 -6.86 -6.64
CA ASN A 183 -28.18 -7.96 -6.30
C ASN A 183 -28.75 -9.37 -6.53
N SER A 184 -29.82 -9.51 -7.34
CA SER A 184 -30.33 -10.85 -7.69
C SER A 184 -29.44 -11.52 -8.74
N PRO A 185 -29.22 -12.85 -8.66
CA PRO A 185 -28.38 -13.56 -9.61
C PRO A 185 -28.85 -13.44 -11.07
N ALA A 186 -27.91 -13.15 -11.96
CA ALA A 186 -28.13 -12.95 -13.40
C ALA A 186 -27.22 -13.85 -14.25
N SER A 187 -27.76 -14.37 -15.35
CA SER A 187 -27.04 -15.21 -16.31
C SER A 187 -26.23 -14.39 -17.33
N GLY A 188 -26.40 -13.07 -17.33
CA GLY A 188 -25.66 -12.12 -18.17
C GLY A 188 -26.49 -10.87 -18.45
N GLY A 189 -26.10 -10.13 -19.51
CA GLY A 189 -26.87 -8.99 -20.00
C GLY A 189 -28.28 -9.36 -20.44
N GLY A 190 -29.19 -8.40 -20.38
CA GLY A 190 -30.52 -8.52 -20.94
C GLY A 190 -30.49 -8.64 -22.47
N LYS A 191 -31.62 -9.01 -23.05
CA LYS A 191 -31.81 -9.11 -24.50
C LYS A 191 -31.56 -7.76 -25.16
N ALA A 192 -31.08 -7.80 -26.40
CA ALA A 192 -30.86 -6.60 -27.19
C ALA A 192 -32.18 -5.88 -27.47
N GLY A 193 -32.18 -4.56 -27.32
CA GLY A 193 -33.32 -3.71 -27.66
C GLY A 193 -33.67 -3.75 -29.15
N GLU A 194 -34.89 -3.33 -29.47
CA GLU A 194 -35.36 -3.26 -30.85
C GLU A 194 -34.57 -2.21 -31.67
N TYR A 195 -34.20 -1.10 -31.07
CA TYR A 195 -33.54 0.02 -31.76
C TYR A 195 -32.06 0.09 -31.43
N THR A 196 -31.68 -0.06 -30.15
CA THR A 196 -30.27 -0.03 -29.75
C THR A 196 -29.49 -1.23 -30.24
N LYS A 197 -30.18 -2.37 -30.47
CA LYS A 197 -29.58 -3.63 -30.96
C LYS A 197 -28.40 -4.13 -30.12
N GLU A 198 -28.26 -3.67 -28.88
CA GLU A 198 -27.18 -4.05 -27.98
C GLU A 198 -27.71 -4.82 -26.76
N ALA A 199 -27.21 -6.03 -26.53
CA ALA A 199 -27.54 -6.78 -25.32
C ALA A 199 -27.01 -6.07 -24.06
N GLY A 200 -27.82 -6.04 -23.00
CA GLY A 200 -27.47 -5.42 -21.72
C GLY A 200 -27.66 -3.90 -21.66
N PHE A 201 -28.26 -3.29 -22.67
CA PHE A 201 -28.38 -1.84 -22.83
C PHE A 201 -29.71 -1.50 -23.52
N LEU A 202 -30.44 -0.50 -23.01
CA LEU A 202 -31.68 -0.02 -23.62
C LEU A 202 -31.77 1.51 -23.51
N ALA A 203 -32.17 2.17 -24.59
CA ALA A 203 -32.49 3.59 -24.54
C ALA A 203 -33.74 3.83 -23.68
N TYR A 204 -33.92 5.05 -23.13
CA TYR A 204 -35.09 5.34 -22.28
C TYR A 204 -36.41 5.11 -23.02
N TYR A 205 -36.47 5.47 -24.31
CA TYR A 205 -37.67 5.25 -25.12
C TYR A 205 -38.02 3.75 -25.30
N GLU A 206 -37.04 2.85 -25.36
CA GLU A 206 -37.28 1.38 -25.40
C GLU A 206 -37.82 0.88 -24.06
N ILE A 207 -37.30 1.43 -22.97
CA ILE A 207 -37.74 1.08 -21.61
C ILE A 207 -39.20 1.50 -21.41
N CYS A 208 -39.56 2.69 -21.90
CA CYS A 208 -40.93 3.18 -21.90
C CYS A 208 -41.91 2.25 -22.63
N GLU A 209 -41.52 1.72 -23.80
CA GLU A 209 -42.35 0.74 -24.52
C GLU A 209 -42.50 -0.56 -23.75
N ILE A 210 -41.42 -1.07 -23.16
CA ILE A 210 -41.45 -2.28 -22.35
C ILE A 210 -42.40 -2.11 -21.14
N LEU A 211 -42.36 -0.95 -20.48
CA LEU A 211 -43.28 -0.61 -19.38
C LEU A 211 -44.74 -0.57 -19.85
N LYS A 212 -45.02 0.07 -20.98
CA LYS A 212 -46.37 0.10 -21.58
C LYS A 212 -46.86 -1.29 -22.01
N ASN A 213 -45.94 -2.16 -22.39
CA ASN A 213 -46.23 -3.53 -22.81
C ASN A 213 -46.29 -4.52 -21.63
N GLY A 214 -46.50 -4.03 -20.41
CA GLY A 214 -46.87 -4.85 -19.26
C GLY A 214 -45.72 -5.25 -18.34
N ALA A 215 -44.52 -4.69 -18.51
CA ALA A 215 -43.44 -4.87 -17.54
C ALA A 215 -43.82 -4.30 -16.17
N THR A 216 -43.22 -4.86 -15.12
CA THR A 216 -43.47 -4.44 -13.74
C THR A 216 -42.50 -3.35 -13.34
N TYR A 217 -43.00 -2.17 -12.99
CA TYR A 217 -42.26 -1.05 -12.42
C TYR A 217 -42.07 -1.22 -10.92
N ILE A 218 -40.85 -0.97 -10.43
CA ILE A 218 -40.52 -1.02 -9.00
C ILE A 218 -39.65 0.19 -8.68
N TRP A 219 -40.01 0.89 -7.60
CA TRP A 219 -39.23 2.01 -7.09
C TRP A 219 -38.32 1.56 -5.95
N ASP A 220 -37.02 1.85 -6.05
CA ASP A 220 -36.07 1.63 -4.96
C ASP A 220 -35.94 2.90 -4.10
N GLU A 221 -36.42 2.82 -2.86
CA GLU A 221 -36.45 3.96 -1.95
C GLU A 221 -35.07 4.27 -1.33
N GLU A 222 -34.17 3.29 -1.20
CA GLU A 222 -32.82 3.54 -0.70
C GLU A 222 -31.96 4.20 -1.78
N MET A 223 -32.05 3.70 -3.02
CA MET A 223 -31.22 4.14 -4.14
C MET A 223 -31.80 5.33 -4.92
N LYS A 224 -33.09 5.68 -4.68
CA LYS A 224 -33.85 6.75 -5.33
C LYS A 224 -33.93 6.64 -6.86
N VAL A 225 -34.02 5.42 -7.36
CA VAL A 225 -34.13 5.09 -8.79
C VAL A 225 -35.11 3.94 -9.02
N PRO A 226 -35.74 3.86 -10.21
CA PRO A 226 -36.60 2.74 -10.57
C PRO A 226 -35.82 1.57 -11.21
N TYR A 227 -36.45 0.40 -11.20
CA TYR A 227 -36.14 -0.69 -12.11
C TYR A 227 -37.41 -1.37 -12.63
N ALA A 228 -37.32 -2.09 -13.75
CA ALA A 228 -38.42 -2.80 -14.37
C ALA A 228 -38.12 -4.29 -14.57
N ILE A 229 -39.16 -5.12 -14.46
CA ILE A 229 -39.10 -6.57 -14.69
C ILE A 229 -40.04 -6.95 -15.83
N SER A 230 -39.50 -7.62 -16.86
CA SER A 230 -40.28 -8.19 -17.96
C SER A 230 -39.88 -9.65 -18.17
N GLY A 231 -40.66 -10.58 -17.61
CA GLY A 231 -40.31 -12.00 -17.59
C GLY A 231 -39.00 -12.26 -16.83
N ASP A 232 -37.98 -12.71 -17.55
CA ASP A 232 -36.61 -12.90 -17.03
C ASP A 232 -35.71 -11.68 -17.20
N GLN A 233 -36.22 -10.56 -17.72
CA GLN A 233 -35.42 -9.36 -17.97
C GLN A 233 -35.55 -8.37 -16.81
N TRP A 234 -34.41 -7.96 -16.25
CA TRP A 234 -34.29 -6.92 -15.23
C TRP A 234 -33.65 -5.68 -15.84
N ILE A 235 -34.25 -4.50 -15.62
CA ILE A 235 -33.88 -3.25 -16.29
C ILE A 235 -33.71 -2.15 -15.24
N GLY A 236 -32.49 -1.71 -14.98
CA GLY A 236 -32.21 -0.58 -14.07
C GLY A 236 -32.04 0.71 -14.85
N PHE A 237 -32.84 1.74 -14.54
CA PHE A 237 -32.92 2.96 -15.35
C PHE A 237 -33.25 4.20 -14.51
N ASP A 238 -33.34 5.35 -15.17
CA ASP A 238 -33.79 6.62 -14.60
C ASP A 238 -35.11 7.06 -15.23
N ASP A 239 -36.02 7.57 -14.42
CA ASP A 239 -37.27 8.22 -14.85
C ASP A 239 -37.29 9.69 -14.42
N GLU A 240 -38.34 10.43 -14.76
CA GLU A 240 -38.46 11.84 -14.36
C GLU A 240 -38.40 12.03 -12.83
N ARG A 241 -38.90 11.07 -12.05
CA ARG A 241 -38.88 11.12 -10.58
C ARG A 241 -37.44 11.01 -10.06
N SER A 242 -36.67 10.03 -10.51
CA SER A 242 -35.27 9.89 -10.10
C SER A 242 -34.42 11.06 -10.58
N ILE A 243 -34.65 11.54 -11.80
CA ILE A 243 -33.97 12.72 -12.33
C ILE A 243 -34.25 13.96 -11.48
N ARG A 244 -35.51 14.23 -11.10
CA ARG A 244 -35.82 15.35 -10.20
C ARG A 244 -35.15 15.22 -8.85
N ASN A 245 -35.08 14.02 -8.28
CA ASN A 245 -34.36 13.78 -7.03
C ASN A 245 -32.88 14.11 -7.17
N LYS A 246 -32.24 13.65 -8.25
CA LYS A 246 -30.82 13.94 -8.55
C LYS A 246 -30.57 15.43 -8.78
N MET A 247 -31.47 16.14 -9.46
CA MET A 247 -31.33 17.58 -9.67
C MET A 247 -31.49 18.39 -8.38
N LYS A 248 -32.42 17.99 -7.50
CA LYS A 248 -32.51 18.58 -6.15
C LYS A 248 -31.22 18.32 -5.37
N TRP A 249 -30.74 17.08 -5.38
CA TRP A 249 -29.47 16.71 -4.74
C TRP A 249 -28.28 17.52 -5.29
N ILE A 250 -28.20 17.79 -6.60
CA ILE A 250 -27.18 18.67 -7.21
C ILE A 250 -27.23 20.07 -6.59
N LYS A 251 -28.43 20.67 -6.50
CA LYS A 251 -28.63 21.99 -5.91
C LYS A 251 -28.27 22.02 -4.43
N ASP A 252 -28.79 21.06 -3.66
CA ASP A 252 -28.61 20.98 -2.21
C ASP A 252 -27.13 20.78 -1.83
N ASN A 253 -26.35 20.08 -2.68
CA ASN A 253 -24.94 19.83 -2.45
C ASN A 253 -24.00 20.86 -3.09
N GLY A 254 -24.51 21.80 -3.87
CA GLY A 254 -23.73 22.88 -4.50
C GLY A 254 -22.86 22.43 -5.68
N TYR A 255 -23.28 21.41 -6.43
CA TYR A 255 -22.57 20.99 -7.65
C TYR A 255 -22.89 21.91 -8.84
N GLY A 256 -21.96 22.03 -9.79
CA GLY A 256 -22.01 23.01 -10.88
C GLY A 256 -23.12 22.79 -11.92
N GLY A 257 -23.65 21.57 -12.04
CA GLY A 257 -24.76 21.28 -12.96
C GLY A 257 -24.90 19.80 -13.29
N ALA A 258 -25.66 19.51 -14.36
CA ALA A 258 -25.87 18.16 -14.90
C ALA A 258 -25.39 18.05 -16.35
N MET A 259 -24.78 16.90 -16.68
CA MET A 259 -24.38 16.49 -18.03
C MET A 259 -25.26 15.32 -18.45
N VAL A 260 -25.50 15.13 -19.75
CA VAL A 260 -26.39 14.07 -20.26
C VAL A 260 -25.65 13.19 -21.27
N TRP A 261 -25.70 11.87 -21.06
CA TRP A 261 -25.32 10.85 -22.03
C TRP A 261 -26.51 9.93 -22.33
N THR A 262 -27.20 10.05 -23.47
CA THR A 262 -27.05 11.03 -24.56
C THR A 262 -28.41 11.57 -25.02
N VAL A 263 -28.40 12.67 -25.75
CA VAL A 263 -29.64 13.37 -26.16
C VAL A 263 -30.58 12.48 -26.97
N ASP A 264 -30.05 11.60 -27.82
CA ASP A 264 -30.79 10.72 -28.71
C ASP A 264 -31.47 9.53 -28.01
N MET A 265 -31.03 9.19 -26.78
CA MET A 265 -31.60 8.06 -26.03
C MET A 265 -32.78 8.43 -25.13
N ASP A 266 -33.01 9.73 -24.95
CA ASP A 266 -34.26 10.23 -24.38
C ASP A 266 -35.40 10.13 -25.41
N ASP A 267 -36.66 10.29 -24.99
CA ASP A 267 -37.80 10.30 -25.92
C ASP A 267 -37.87 11.64 -26.69
N PHE A 268 -36.99 11.80 -27.68
CA PHE A 268 -36.84 13.01 -28.46
C PHE A 268 -38.05 13.30 -29.38
N THR A 269 -38.85 12.29 -29.70
CA THR A 269 -40.09 12.44 -30.48
C THR A 269 -41.28 12.78 -29.59
N GLY A 270 -41.25 12.31 -28.33
CA GLY A 270 -42.33 12.40 -27.34
C GLY A 270 -43.41 11.32 -27.50
N THR A 271 -43.17 10.31 -28.36
CA THR A 271 -44.18 9.32 -28.74
C THR A 271 -44.08 8.02 -27.95
N PHE A 272 -42.89 7.70 -27.44
CA PHE A 272 -42.59 6.40 -26.84
C PHE A 272 -43.03 6.32 -25.38
N CYS A 273 -42.70 7.32 -24.56
CA CYS A 273 -43.06 7.38 -23.15
C CYS A 273 -44.50 7.84 -22.93
N GLY A 274 -45.05 8.59 -23.89
CA GLY A 274 -46.42 9.08 -23.87
C GLY A 274 -46.52 10.52 -23.37
N GLY A 275 -47.72 11.08 -23.45
CA GLY A 275 -47.95 12.48 -23.09
C GLY A 275 -47.41 13.50 -24.09
N ASP A 276 -46.91 13.10 -25.28
CA ASP A 276 -46.32 14.00 -26.29
C ASP A 276 -45.21 14.91 -25.75
N VAL A 277 -44.44 14.43 -24.76
CA VAL A 277 -43.38 15.19 -24.12
C VAL A 277 -42.05 14.86 -24.78
N LYS A 278 -41.50 15.80 -25.53
CA LYS A 278 -40.15 15.65 -26.08
C LYS A 278 -39.10 15.82 -24.99
N TYR A 279 -38.13 14.92 -24.98
CA TYR A 279 -37.03 14.88 -24.02
C TYR A 279 -37.52 14.92 -22.55
N PRO A 280 -38.32 13.95 -22.10
CA PRO A 280 -38.90 13.96 -20.76
C PRO A 280 -37.82 14.04 -19.66
N LEU A 281 -36.72 13.29 -19.76
CA LEU A 281 -35.68 13.30 -18.75
C LEU A 281 -34.89 14.62 -18.77
N ILE A 282 -34.41 15.05 -19.94
CA ILE A 282 -33.64 16.29 -20.07
C ILE A 282 -34.52 17.51 -19.75
N GLY A 283 -35.80 17.45 -20.11
CA GLY A 283 -36.81 18.44 -19.76
C GLY A 283 -36.99 18.56 -18.26
N ALA A 284 -37.10 17.44 -17.53
CA ALA A 284 -37.16 17.42 -16.07
C ALA A 284 -35.89 18.02 -15.44
N MET A 285 -34.72 17.75 -16.00
CA MET A 285 -33.46 18.37 -15.56
C MET A 285 -33.50 19.90 -15.69
N ARG A 286 -33.88 20.39 -16.88
CA ARG A 286 -33.96 21.82 -17.18
C ARG A 286 -34.97 22.54 -16.30
N GLU A 287 -36.10 21.92 -16.03
CA GLU A 287 -37.11 22.45 -15.13
C GLU A 287 -36.59 22.61 -13.71
N GLU A 288 -35.98 21.56 -13.16
CA GLU A 288 -35.54 21.57 -11.76
C GLU A 288 -34.32 22.47 -11.53
N LEU A 289 -33.40 22.55 -12.51
CA LEU A 289 -32.20 23.38 -12.42
C LEU A 289 -32.43 24.84 -12.83
N ARG A 290 -33.31 25.10 -13.80
CA ARG A 290 -33.47 26.44 -14.41
C ARG A 290 -34.87 27.04 -14.30
N GLY A 291 -35.85 26.28 -13.79
CA GLY A 291 -37.25 26.72 -13.69
C GLY A 291 -37.98 26.80 -15.04
N ILE A 292 -37.39 26.32 -16.14
CA ILE A 292 -37.97 26.43 -17.49
C ILE A 292 -38.85 25.21 -17.78
N LYS A 293 -40.17 25.40 -17.62
CA LYS A 293 -41.19 24.38 -17.86
C LYS A 293 -41.18 23.82 -19.29
N ARG A 294 -41.42 22.52 -19.43
CA ARG A 294 -41.64 21.80 -20.70
C ARG A 294 -43.12 21.71 -21.08
N GLY A 295 -44.00 22.20 -20.21
CA GLY A 295 -45.43 22.44 -20.49
C GLY A 295 -46.36 21.27 -20.18
N LYS A 296 -45.85 20.10 -19.77
CA LYS A 296 -46.63 18.93 -19.38
C LYS A 296 -46.03 18.27 -18.13
N GLU A 297 -46.85 17.50 -17.42
CA GLU A 297 -46.46 16.81 -16.17
C GLU A 297 -45.60 15.57 -16.43
N ASP A 298 -44.95 15.07 -15.37
CA ASP A 298 -44.19 13.82 -15.41
C ASP A 298 -45.11 12.62 -15.61
N ILE A 299 -44.59 11.56 -16.25
CA ILE A 299 -45.31 10.29 -16.29
C ILE A 299 -45.14 9.58 -14.94
N ASP A 300 -46.27 9.25 -14.31
CA ASP A 300 -46.29 8.41 -13.11
C ASP A 300 -46.32 6.92 -13.50
N TRP A 301 -45.13 6.34 -13.68
CA TRP A 301 -44.99 4.95 -14.09
C TRP A 301 -45.64 3.95 -13.14
N SER A 302 -45.83 4.32 -11.85
CA SER A 302 -46.54 3.47 -10.89
C SER A 302 -48.03 3.29 -11.21
N LYS A 303 -48.61 4.19 -12.02
CA LYS A 303 -50.00 4.14 -12.50
C LYS A 303 -50.13 3.54 -13.91
N VAL A 304 -49.06 3.56 -14.69
CA VAL A 304 -49.05 3.11 -16.09
C VAL A 304 -48.66 1.64 -16.21
N ALA A 305 -47.69 1.20 -15.40
CA ALA A 305 -47.16 -0.15 -15.41
C ALA A 305 -47.64 -0.97 -14.19
N ASN A 306 -47.52 -2.30 -14.27
CA ASN A 306 -47.75 -3.17 -13.11
C ASN A 306 -46.76 -2.78 -12.00
N THR A 307 -47.20 -2.60 -10.75
CA THR A 307 -46.32 -2.07 -9.70
C THR A 307 -46.26 -2.98 -8.47
N ILE A 308 -45.04 -3.22 -7.96
CA ILE A 308 -44.79 -3.90 -6.68
C ILE A 308 -44.13 -2.91 -5.71
N ILE A 309 -44.67 -2.79 -4.50
CA ILE A 309 -44.08 -1.97 -3.42
C ILE A 309 -43.01 -2.82 -2.71
N ALA A 310 -41.74 -2.44 -2.76
CA ALA A 310 -40.68 -3.09 -2.02
C ALA A 310 -40.66 -2.61 -0.56
N GLU A 311 -40.85 -3.50 0.42
CA GLU A 311 -40.76 -3.17 1.85
C GLU A 311 -39.34 -2.75 2.26
N THR A 312 -39.20 -1.58 2.89
CA THR A 312 -37.94 -1.02 3.40
C THR A 312 -37.70 -1.49 4.84
N ILE A 313 -36.61 -2.22 5.10
CA ILE A 313 -36.21 -2.61 6.47
C ILE A 313 -35.44 -1.43 7.09
N THR A 314 -36.12 -0.62 7.90
CA THR A 314 -35.50 0.50 8.62
C THR A 314 -34.61 -0.01 9.77
N LYS A 315 -33.29 0.22 9.69
CA LYS A 315 -32.38 0.06 10.85
C LYS A 315 -32.42 1.30 11.74
N PRO A 316 -32.44 1.16 13.08
CA PRO A 316 -32.58 2.29 14.01
C PRO A 316 -31.35 3.20 14.04
N THR A 317 -31.59 4.50 14.22
CA THR A 317 -30.60 5.58 14.23
C THR A 317 -29.66 5.51 15.45
N PRO A 318 -28.32 5.54 15.27
CA PRO A 318 -27.39 5.59 16.39
C PRO A 318 -27.42 6.93 17.13
N ILE A 319 -27.56 6.86 18.46
CA ILE A 319 -27.50 8.01 19.37
C ILE A 319 -26.05 8.51 19.45
N LYS A 320 -25.82 9.78 19.11
CA LYS A 320 -24.53 10.46 19.29
C LYS A 320 -24.33 10.87 20.75
N ILE A 321 -23.29 10.37 21.41
CA ILE A 321 -22.81 10.86 22.72
C ILE A 321 -21.56 11.71 22.47
N SER A 322 -21.48 12.89 23.09
CA SER A 322 -20.37 13.83 22.90
C SER A 322 -19.13 13.43 23.70
N VAL A 323 -17.97 13.57 23.07
CA VAL A 323 -16.62 13.20 23.58
C VAL A 323 -16.25 13.92 24.88
N SER A 324 -16.97 15.00 25.22
CA SER A 324 -16.77 15.78 26.45
C SER A 324 -17.24 15.09 27.74
N GLU A 325 -18.17 14.13 27.69
CA GLU A 325 -18.58 13.38 28.89
C GLU A 325 -17.60 12.26 29.27
N VAL A 326 -16.85 11.72 28.30
CA VAL A 326 -15.91 10.60 28.49
C VAL A 326 -14.61 11.06 29.18
N LEU A 327 -14.22 12.32 29.01
CA LEU A 327 -12.95 12.86 29.53
C LEU A 327 -13.02 13.38 30.97
N SER A 328 -14.20 13.39 31.61
CA SER A 328 -14.37 13.95 32.96
C SER A 328 -14.30 12.93 34.11
N LYS A 329 -14.14 11.62 33.83
CA LYS A 329 -14.31 10.56 34.84
C LYS A 329 -13.20 9.53 34.98
N VAL A 330 -11.94 9.84 34.64
CA VAL A 330 -10.84 8.90 34.95
C VAL A 330 -9.60 9.60 35.48
N LYS A 331 -9.38 9.49 36.80
CA LYS A 331 -8.06 9.43 37.42
C LYS A 331 -7.99 8.21 38.37
N PRO A 332 -6.77 7.70 38.64
CA PRO A 332 -6.50 6.27 38.69
C PRO A 332 -6.35 5.72 40.11
N SER A 333 -6.63 4.43 40.33
CA SER A 333 -5.99 3.68 41.41
C SER A 333 -6.04 2.16 41.26
N LYS A 334 -4.95 1.57 41.76
CA LYS A 334 -4.48 0.19 41.88
C LYS A 334 -5.53 -0.86 42.28
N ILE A 335 -5.41 -2.06 41.69
CA ILE A 335 -5.59 -3.34 42.41
C ILE A 335 -4.54 -4.35 41.92
N GLN A 336 -3.97 -5.07 42.87
CA GLN A 336 -2.93 -6.09 42.75
C GLN A 336 -3.56 -7.49 42.73
N ALA A 337 -3.02 -8.34 41.84
CA ALA A 337 -3.00 -9.81 41.82
C ALA A 337 -4.27 -10.64 42.15
N SER A 338 -4.69 -11.46 41.19
CA SER A 338 -4.73 -12.91 41.41
C SER A 338 -4.68 -13.68 40.09
N THR A 339 -3.99 -14.81 40.19
CA THR A 339 -3.59 -15.81 39.19
C THR A 339 -4.74 -16.34 38.34
N ALA A 340 -4.63 -16.19 37.02
CA ALA A 340 -5.41 -16.97 36.06
C ALA A 340 -4.60 -17.17 34.75
N ILE A 341 -4.29 -18.44 34.50
CA ILE A 341 -3.96 -19.11 33.22
C ILE A 341 -3.73 -18.17 32.04
N GLN A 342 -2.46 -18.01 31.69
CA GLN A 342 -1.97 -17.25 30.55
C GLN A 342 -2.37 -17.94 29.24
N THR A 343 -3.53 -17.55 28.70
CA THR A 343 -3.76 -17.60 27.26
C THR A 343 -3.11 -16.34 26.69
N ASP A 344 -1.98 -16.48 25.99
CA ASP A 344 -1.33 -15.36 25.30
C ASP A 344 -2.30 -14.77 24.27
N VAL A 345 -3.04 -13.74 24.68
CA VAL A 345 -3.69 -12.81 23.78
C VAL A 345 -2.55 -12.01 23.15
N VAL A 346 -2.03 -12.50 22.03
CA VAL A 346 -1.04 -11.76 21.24
C VAL A 346 -1.75 -10.49 20.76
N ASP A 347 -1.33 -9.35 21.31
CA ASP A 347 -1.75 -8.04 20.80
C ASP A 347 -1.28 -7.94 19.34
N MET A 348 -2.23 -7.84 18.42
CA MET A 348 -1.95 -7.84 16.98
C MET A 348 -1.31 -6.52 16.51
N ASN A 349 -1.22 -5.51 17.37
CA ASN A 349 -0.68 -4.19 17.05
C ASN A 349 0.74 -4.00 17.58
N VAL A 350 1.45 -5.09 17.89
CA VAL A 350 2.84 -5.01 18.35
C VAL A 350 3.77 -6.03 17.69
N ARG A 351 5.06 -5.68 17.57
CA ARG A 351 6.14 -6.52 17.04
C ARG A 351 7.42 -6.32 17.86
N ALA A 352 8.25 -7.34 18.05
CA ALA A 352 9.58 -7.09 18.65
C ALA A 352 10.50 -6.35 17.65
N PRO A 353 11.48 -5.55 18.08
CA PRO A 353 12.32 -4.74 17.19
C PRO A 353 13.05 -5.57 16.12
N GLN A 354 13.28 -4.99 14.94
CA GLN A 354 14.16 -5.63 13.95
C GLN A 354 15.63 -5.29 14.21
N VAL A 355 16.52 -6.21 13.84
CA VAL A 355 17.98 -6.01 13.84
C VAL A 355 18.47 -6.38 12.45
N ILE A 356 18.76 -5.37 11.64
CA ILE A 356 19.14 -5.51 10.24
C ILE A 356 20.65 -5.32 10.11
N CYS A 357 21.37 -6.32 9.62
CA CYS A 357 22.83 -6.29 9.55
C CYS A 357 23.30 -6.28 8.10
N TYR A 358 24.05 -5.28 7.67
CA TYR A 358 24.74 -5.32 6.38
C TYR A 358 25.97 -6.23 6.47
N MET A 359 26.26 -6.96 5.40
CA MET A 359 27.52 -7.67 5.18
C MET A 359 28.13 -7.16 3.87
N THR A 360 29.37 -6.69 3.93
CA THR A 360 30.08 -6.17 2.76
C THR A 360 30.76 -7.29 1.97
N SER A 361 30.55 -7.35 0.65
CA SER A 361 31.09 -8.40 -0.24
C SER A 361 32.61 -8.38 -0.32
N TRP A 362 33.24 -7.20 -0.16
CA TRP A 362 34.69 -7.04 -0.20
C TRP A 362 35.38 -7.42 1.11
N SER A 363 34.64 -7.69 2.19
CA SER A 363 35.24 -8.14 3.47
C SER A 363 36.02 -9.45 3.34
N ILE A 364 35.71 -10.29 2.35
CA ILE A 364 36.46 -11.51 1.99
C ILE A 364 37.89 -11.22 1.49
N LYS A 365 38.16 -9.99 1.02
CA LYS A 365 39.44 -9.57 0.47
C LYS A 365 40.37 -8.99 1.54
N ARG A 366 39.88 -8.73 2.76
CA ARG A 366 40.71 -8.20 3.86
C ARG A 366 41.81 -9.20 4.24
N PRO A 367 43.01 -8.73 4.61
CA PRO A 367 44.12 -9.61 4.93
C PRO A 367 43.94 -10.30 6.30
N GLY A 368 44.47 -11.52 6.43
CA GLY A 368 44.61 -12.21 7.71
C GLY A 368 43.32 -12.28 8.54
N ALA A 369 43.39 -11.83 9.80
CA ALA A 369 42.27 -11.85 10.74
C ALA A 369 41.12 -10.89 10.38
N GLY A 370 41.33 -9.96 9.44
CA GLY A 370 40.25 -9.10 8.94
C GLY A 370 39.33 -9.79 7.92
N LYS A 371 39.75 -10.92 7.35
CA LYS A 371 38.97 -11.66 6.34
C LYS A 371 37.67 -12.21 6.93
N PHE A 372 36.55 -11.76 6.38
CA PHE A 372 35.21 -12.16 6.77
C PHE A 372 34.47 -12.86 5.61
N THR A 373 33.72 -13.91 5.92
CA THR A 373 32.86 -14.65 4.97
C THR A 373 31.46 -14.88 5.57
N PRO A 374 30.44 -15.23 4.76
CA PRO A 374 29.10 -15.52 5.27
C PRO A 374 29.08 -16.52 6.44
N ASP A 375 29.94 -17.54 6.41
CA ASP A 375 30.08 -18.54 7.48
C ASP A 375 30.46 -17.97 8.86
N ASN A 376 31.03 -16.77 8.91
CA ASN A 376 31.36 -16.12 10.16
C ASN A 376 30.11 -15.57 10.86
N ILE A 377 29.03 -15.27 10.12
CA ILE A 377 27.81 -14.70 10.66
C ILE A 377 27.13 -15.68 11.62
N ASP A 378 26.98 -15.25 12.88
CA ASP A 378 26.05 -15.89 13.80
C ASP A 378 24.61 -15.50 13.42
N SER A 379 23.92 -16.44 12.77
CA SER A 379 22.54 -16.28 12.29
C SER A 379 21.50 -15.94 13.37
N SER A 380 21.85 -16.02 14.66
CA SER A 380 20.97 -15.65 15.77
C SER A 380 21.04 -14.17 16.12
N LEU A 381 22.07 -13.44 15.69
CA LEU A 381 22.29 -12.04 16.08
C LEU A 381 21.29 -11.09 15.42
N CYS A 382 21.06 -11.30 14.12
CA CYS A 382 20.27 -10.40 13.28
C CYS A 382 18.94 -11.05 12.89
N THR A 383 17.89 -10.25 12.74
CA THR A 383 16.62 -10.72 12.15
C THR A 383 16.69 -10.70 10.63
N HIS A 384 17.45 -9.76 10.07
CA HIS A 384 17.71 -9.61 8.65
C HIS A 384 19.22 -9.46 8.41
N VAL A 385 19.73 -10.05 7.33
CA VAL A 385 21.06 -9.74 6.81
C VAL A 385 20.93 -9.24 5.38
N ILE A 386 21.61 -8.14 5.07
CA ILE A 386 21.62 -7.52 3.74
C ILE A 386 23.02 -7.70 3.15
N TYR A 387 23.12 -8.40 2.02
CA TYR A 387 24.38 -8.54 1.30
C TYR A 387 24.62 -7.30 0.43
N ALA A 388 25.69 -6.56 0.73
CA ALA A 388 26.10 -5.35 0.02
C ALA A 388 27.33 -5.65 -0.84
N PHE A 389 27.28 -5.55 -2.17
CA PHE A 389 26.14 -5.20 -3.02
C PHE A 389 26.07 -6.13 -4.23
N GLY A 390 24.89 -6.20 -4.85
CA GLY A 390 24.75 -6.55 -6.26
C GLY A 390 25.04 -5.33 -7.14
N SER A 391 24.99 -5.51 -8.46
CA SER A 391 25.28 -4.46 -9.44
C SER A 391 24.16 -4.33 -10.48
N LEU A 392 24.23 -3.28 -11.31
CA LEU A 392 23.46 -3.17 -12.55
C LEU A 392 24.38 -3.33 -13.76
N LYS A 393 23.99 -4.21 -14.69
CA LYS A 393 24.59 -4.30 -16.02
C LYS A 393 23.49 -4.34 -17.05
N ASP A 394 23.58 -3.48 -18.06
CA ASP A 394 22.52 -3.30 -19.07
C ASP A 394 21.13 -3.06 -18.44
N PHE A 395 21.11 -2.34 -17.31
CA PHE A 395 19.93 -2.06 -16.47
C PHE A 395 19.29 -3.29 -15.82
N LYS A 396 20.02 -4.41 -15.72
CA LYS A 396 19.58 -5.65 -15.07
C LYS A 396 20.34 -5.88 -13.78
N LEU A 397 19.66 -6.46 -12.79
CA LEU A 397 20.31 -6.90 -11.55
C LEU A 397 21.32 -8.02 -11.86
N THR A 398 22.54 -7.86 -11.38
CA THR A 398 23.62 -8.83 -11.60
C THR A 398 24.62 -8.84 -10.44
N TYR A 399 25.63 -9.70 -10.55
CA TYR A 399 26.75 -9.81 -9.61
C TYR A 399 27.77 -8.68 -9.78
N VAL A 400 28.54 -8.39 -8.73
CA VAL A 400 29.71 -7.52 -8.86
C VAL A 400 30.90 -8.32 -9.40
N ASP A 401 31.07 -9.55 -8.93
CA ASP A 401 32.13 -10.49 -9.31
C ASP A 401 31.52 -11.89 -9.52
N GLU A 402 32.02 -12.68 -10.48
CA GLU A 402 31.54 -14.06 -10.69
C GLU A 402 31.63 -14.92 -9.42
N LYS A 403 32.60 -14.62 -8.54
CA LYS A 403 32.77 -15.30 -7.24
C LYS A 403 31.65 -15.00 -6.23
N ASP A 404 30.81 -14.00 -6.47
CA ASP A 404 29.64 -13.72 -5.63
C ASP A 404 28.60 -14.85 -5.70
N THR A 405 28.62 -15.68 -6.75
CA THR A 405 27.75 -16.86 -6.87
C THR A 405 27.91 -17.84 -5.70
N ASP A 406 29.13 -18.03 -5.20
CA ASP A 406 29.38 -18.91 -4.05
C ASP A 406 29.03 -18.22 -2.72
N GLN A 407 29.32 -16.92 -2.60
CA GLN A 407 28.91 -16.14 -1.42
C GLN A 407 27.38 -16.11 -1.26
N TYR A 408 26.62 -16.00 -2.35
CA TYR A 408 25.14 -16.02 -2.29
C TYR A 408 24.62 -17.36 -1.76
N LYS A 409 25.21 -18.49 -2.17
CA LYS A 409 24.85 -19.82 -1.66
C LYS A 409 25.11 -19.91 -0.16
N GLU A 410 26.28 -19.47 0.29
CA GLU A 410 26.65 -19.47 1.71
C GLU A 410 25.74 -18.54 2.54
N MET A 411 25.39 -17.37 1.99
CA MET A 411 24.42 -16.46 2.59
C MET A 411 23.05 -17.12 2.78
N MET A 412 22.57 -17.87 1.79
CA MET A 412 21.30 -18.60 1.91
C MET A 412 21.37 -19.74 2.93
N ALA A 413 22.54 -20.38 3.08
CA ALA A 413 22.76 -21.45 4.04
C ALA A 413 22.68 -20.99 5.52
N LEU A 414 22.80 -19.69 5.78
CA LEU A 414 22.53 -19.13 7.12
C LEU A 414 21.09 -19.43 7.59
N ARG A 415 20.14 -19.57 6.66
CA ARG A 415 18.76 -19.93 6.99
C ARG A 415 18.59 -21.39 7.40
N ASP A 416 19.56 -22.25 7.10
CA ASP A 416 19.56 -23.64 7.59
C ASP A 416 19.87 -23.68 9.09
N LYS A 417 20.63 -22.69 9.59
CA LYS A 417 20.91 -22.48 11.03
C LYS A 417 19.80 -21.69 11.73
N ASN A 418 19.18 -20.73 11.04
CA ASN A 418 18.04 -19.96 11.54
C ASN A 418 16.98 -19.76 10.44
N ALA A 419 15.94 -20.61 10.44
CA ALA A 419 14.88 -20.56 9.44
C ALA A 419 14.02 -19.26 9.46
N ASN A 420 14.14 -18.44 10.50
CA ASN A 420 13.43 -17.16 10.59
C ASN A 420 14.25 -15.99 10.04
N LEU A 421 15.55 -16.18 9.82
CA LEU A 421 16.44 -15.17 9.25
C LEU A 421 15.98 -14.77 7.84
N LYS A 422 15.94 -13.48 7.57
CA LYS A 422 15.71 -12.95 6.23
C LYS A 422 17.01 -12.48 5.61
N VAL A 423 17.23 -12.84 4.36
CA VAL A 423 18.44 -12.43 3.63
C VAL A 423 18.03 -11.61 2.42
N LEU A 424 18.48 -10.36 2.34
CA LEU A 424 18.19 -9.44 1.24
C LEU A 424 19.46 -9.16 0.44
N LEU A 425 19.29 -8.75 -0.81
CA LEU A 425 20.37 -8.23 -1.64
C LEU A 425 20.24 -6.70 -1.72
N ALA A 426 21.31 -5.97 -1.45
CA ALA A 426 21.35 -4.52 -1.69
C ALA A 426 21.87 -4.18 -3.09
N ILE A 427 21.31 -3.14 -3.70
CA ILE A 427 21.82 -2.55 -4.95
C ILE A 427 22.16 -1.09 -4.73
N GLY A 428 23.28 -0.65 -5.30
CA GLY A 428 23.72 0.74 -5.20
C GLY A 428 24.95 0.91 -4.31
N GLY A 429 24.84 1.82 -3.35
CA GLY A 429 25.93 2.25 -2.47
C GLY A 429 26.76 3.39 -3.05
N TRP A 430 27.58 4.00 -2.19
CA TRP A 430 28.38 5.19 -2.50
C TRP A 430 29.17 5.11 -3.82
N ALA A 431 29.91 4.02 -4.05
CA ALA A 431 30.75 3.85 -5.24
C ALA A 431 29.95 3.68 -6.54
N PHE A 432 28.69 3.26 -6.42
CA PHE A 432 27.77 3.10 -7.55
C PHE A 432 27.21 4.45 -8.01
N GLY A 433 26.99 5.36 -7.06
CA GLY A 433 26.54 6.74 -7.29
C GLY A 433 25.13 6.84 -7.88
N SER A 434 24.76 8.07 -8.28
CA SER A 434 23.40 8.35 -8.75
C SER A 434 23.13 8.07 -10.23
N THR A 435 24.16 8.10 -11.10
CA THR A 435 23.95 8.02 -12.55
C THR A 435 23.24 6.73 -12.99
N PRO A 436 23.65 5.53 -12.52
CA PRO A 436 22.97 4.31 -12.96
C PRO A 436 21.50 4.27 -12.53
N PHE A 437 21.15 4.82 -11.36
CA PHE A 437 19.76 4.94 -10.94
C PHE A 437 18.97 5.95 -11.76
N LYS A 438 19.56 7.11 -12.11
CA LYS A 438 18.93 8.09 -13.01
C LYS A 438 18.66 7.49 -14.38
N GLU A 439 19.62 6.75 -14.92
CA GLU A 439 19.45 6.08 -16.21
C GLU A 439 18.41 4.97 -16.10
N LEU A 440 18.48 4.13 -15.07
CA LEU A 440 17.50 3.08 -14.82
C LEU A 440 16.06 3.64 -14.78
N THR A 441 15.86 4.75 -14.06
CA THR A 441 14.53 5.35 -13.83
C THR A 441 14.10 6.38 -14.89
N GLY A 442 15.00 6.78 -15.79
CA GLY A 442 14.71 7.73 -16.86
C GLY A 442 13.81 7.20 -17.98
N ASN A 443 13.45 5.91 -17.96
CA ASN A 443 12.54 5.29 -18.93
C ASN A 443 11.67 4.21 -18.25
N VAL A 444 10.35 4.31 -18.39
CA VAL A 444 9.40 3.38 -17.73
C VAL A 444 9.53 1.93 -18.20
N PHE A 445 9.83 1.67 -19.48
CA PHE A 445 10.02 0.31 -19.98
C PHE A 445 11.28 -0.33 -19.39
N ARG A 446 12.37 0.43 -19.33
CA ARG A 446 13.63 0.01 -18.71
C ARG A 446 13.44 -0.28 -17.22
N MET A 447 12.76 0.61 -16.50
CA MET A 447 12.47 0.44 -15.09
C MET A 447 11.58 -0.79 -14.85
N ASN A 448 10.53 -1.00 -15.63
CA ASN A 448 9.66 -2.16 -15.50
C ASN A 448 10.39 -3.48 -15.85
N GLN A 449 11.24 -3.46 -16.87
CA GLN A 449 12.07 -4.62 -17.21
C GLN A 449 13.02 -4.98 -16.07
N PHE A 450 13.70 -3.98 -15.50
CA PHE A 450 14.52 -4.17 -14.30
C PHE A 450 13.71 -4.77 -13.15
N VAL A 451 12.50 -4.28 -12.88
CA VAL A 451 11.65 -4.79 -11.80
C VAL A 451 11.33 -6.28 -11.99
N TYR A 452 10.91 -6.69 -13.19
CA TYR A 452 10.60 -8.11 -13.45
C TYR A 452 11.83 -9.00 -13.38
N GLU A 453 12.95 -8.56 -13.95
CA GLU A 453 14.19 -9.34 -13.94
C GLU A 453 14.84 -9.37 -12.55
N ALA A 454 14.65 -8.32 -11.73
CA ALA A 454 15.06 -8.33 -10.33
C ALA A 454 14.27 -9.38 -9.53
N ILE A 455 12.96 -9.52 -9.77
CA ILE A 455 12.16 -10.59 -9.15
C ILE A 455 12.73 -11.96 -9.52
N GLU A 456 12.95 -12.22 -10.82
CA GLU A 456 13.51 -13.48 -11.30
C GLU A 456 14.85 -13.77 -10.63
N PHE A 457 15.76 -12.79 -10.63
CA PHE A 457 17.09 -12.90 -10.02
C PHE A 457 17.01 -13.19 -8.52
N LEU A 458 16.16 -12.47 -7.79
CA LEU A 458 15.98 -12.65 -6.34
C LEU A 458 15.40 -14.03 -6.02
N ARG A 459 14.45 -14.52 -6.83
CA ARG A 459 13.84 -15.84 -6.64
C ARG A 459 14.79 -16.97 -7.00
N GLU A 460 15.55 -16.84 -8.09
CA GLU A 460 16.60 -17.80 -8.50
C GLU A 460 17.61 -18.01 -7.38
N HIS A 461 18.08 -16.92 -6.77
CA HIS A 461 19.06 -16.95 -5.68
C HIS A 461 18.43 -17.06 -4.28
N LYS A 462 17.10 -17.23 -4.22
CA LYS A 462 16.32 -17.43 -2.99
C LYS A 462 16.41 -16.30 -1.96
N PHE A 463 16.70 -15.07 -2.38
CA PHE A 463 16.64 -13.90 -1.51
C PHE A 463 15.21 -13.66 -1.00
N ASN A 464 15.11 -13.04 0.17
CA ASN A 464 13.86 -12.65 0.78
C ASN A 464 13.41 -11.24 0.40
N GLY A 465 14.23 -10.46 -0.31
CA GLY A 465 13.90 -9.10 -0.70
C GLY A 465 15.07 -8.34 -1.31
N LEU A 466 14.80 -7.09 -1.66
CA LEU A 466 15.74 -6.14 -2.24
C LEU A 466 15.89 -4.92 -1.31
N ASP A 467 17.11 -4.47 -1.14
CA ASP A 467 17.44 -3.20 -0.50
C ASP A 467 17.95 -2.22 -1.57
N VAL A 468 17.39 -1.00 -1.62
CA VAL A 468 17.73 0.00 -2.63
C VAL A 468 18.51 1.15 -2.00
N ASP A 469 19.80 1.20 -2.27
CA ASP A 469 20.75 2.17 -1.71
C ASP A 469 21.20 3.19 -2.78
N TRP A 470 20.29 4.08 -3.16
CA TRP A 470 20.61 5.16 -4.10
C TRP A 470 21.27 6.31 -3.35
N GLU A 471 22.58 6.49 -3.55
CA GLU A 471 23.38 7.55 -2.94
C GLU A 471 23.79 8.66 -3.94
N TYR A 472 23.10 9.80 -4.05
CA TYR A 472 21.77 10.10 -3.51
C TYR A 472 20.88 10.76 -4.58
N PRO A 473 19.55 10.50 -4.57
CA PRO A 473 18.62 11.25 -5.40
C PRO A 473 18.66 12.73 -5.01
N ARG A 474 18.70 13.64 -6.00
CA ARG A 474 18.65 15.09 -5.77
C ARG A 474 17.82 15.80 -6.82
N GLY A 475 16.94 16.69 -6.36
CA GLY A 475 16.06 17.47 -7.22
C GLY A 475 14.71 16.79 -7.45
N LEU A 476 13.78 17.52 -8.05
CA LEU A 476 12.39 17.07 -8.21
C LEU A 476 12.27 15.81 -9.09
N ASP A 477 13.09 15.69 -10.12
CA ASP A 477 13.06 14.55 -11.04
C ASP A 477 13.55 13.27 -10.34
N ASP A 478 14.71 13.31 -9.67
CA ASP A 478 15.22 12.16 -8.91
C ASP A 478 14.28 11.77 -7.77
N LYS A 479 13.70 12.76 -7.06
CA LYS A 479 12.72 12.51 -5.98
C LYS A 479 11.51 11.74 -6.50
N ALA A 480 10.93 12.17 -7.63
CA ALA A 480 9.80 11.47 -8.24
C ALA A 480 10.20 10.10 -8.81
N ALA A 481 11.37 10.02 -9.44
CA ALA A 481 11.91 8.79 -10.02
C ALA A 481 12.16 7.72 -8.95
N TYR A 482 12.68 8.11 -7.78
CA TYR A 482 12.91 7.19 -6.67
C TYR A 482 11.60 6.65 -6.09
N VAL A 483 10.58 7.52 -5.91
CA VAL A 483 9.23 7.09 -5.52
C VAL A 483 8.67 6.07 -6.52
N ASN A 484 8.80 6.35 -7.83
CA ASN A 484 8.30 5.45 -8.86
C ASN A 484 9.01 4.09 -8.85
N LEU A 485 10.34 4.07 -8.70
CA LEU A 485 11.11 2.83 -8.60
C LEU A 485 10.63 1.96 -7.43
N LEU A 486 10.50 2.56 -6.24
CA LEU A 486 10.05 1.84 -5.03
C LEU A 486 8.60 1.39 -5.14
N LYS A 487 7.73 2.21 -5.75
CA LYS A 487 6.34 1.86 -6.03
C LYS A 487 6.23 0.65 -6.94
N GLU A 488 6.92 0.66 -8.09
CA GLU A 488 6.85 -0.44 -9.05
C GLU A 488 7.44 -1.73 -8.47
N LEU A 489 8.57 -1.65 -7.73
CA LEU A 489 9.12 -2.80 -7.01
C LEU A 489 8.10 -3.37 -6.01
N ARG A 490 7.49 -2.53 -5.16
CA ARG A 490 6.51 -3.00 -4.17
C ARG A 490 5.30 -3.64 -4.84
N LEU A 491 4.72 -2.99 -5.85
CA LEU A 491 3.54 -3.50 -6.55
C LEU A 491 3.84 -4.83 -7.26
N ALA A 492 5.01 -4.94 -7.90
CA ALA A 492 5.41 -6.17 -8.57
C ALA A 492 5.68 -7.29 -7.57
N PHE A 493 6.29 -7.01 -6.41
CA PHE A 493 6.47 -7.98 -5.33
C PHE A 493 5.13 -8.48 -4.75
N GLU A 494 4.15 -7.58 -4.55
CA GLU A 494 2.79 -7.94 -4.14
C GLU A 494 2.08 -8.80 -5.20
N GLY A 495 2.22 -8.42 -6.48
CA GLY A 495 1.65 -9.15 -7.62
C GLY A 495 2.23 -10.54 -7.78
N GLU A 496 3.56 -10.67 -7.70
CA GLU A 496 4.24 -11.96 -7.78
C GLU A 496 3.89 -12.86 -6.60
N SER A 497 3.82 -12.34 -5.37
CA SER A 497 3.42 -13.13 -4.21
C SER A 497 2.03 -13.74 -4.38
N LYS A 498 1.08 -12.97 -4.92
CA LYS A 498 -0.28 -13.44 -5.19
C LYS A 498 -0.33 -14.50 -6.29
N SER A 499 0.51 -14.40 -7.32
CA SER A 499 0.52 -15.34 -8.45
C SER A 499 1.31 -16.61 -8.17
N SER A 500 2.45 -16.52 -7.47
CA SER A 500 3.33 -17.64 -7.16
C SER A 500 2.92 -18.39 -5.89
N GLY A 501 2.15 -17.75 -5.01
CA GLY A 501 1.83 -18.27 -3.68
C GLY A 501 3.01 -18.22 -2.70
N LEU A 502 4.15 -17.65 -3.11
CA LEU A 502 5.32 -17.48 -2.25
C LEU A 502 5.14 -16.25 -1.34
N PRO A 503 5.78 -16.25 -0.15
CA PRO A 503 6.16 -15.06 0.60
C PRO A 503 6.53 -13.85 -0.27
N ARG A 504 5.83 -12.72 -0.10
CA ARG A 504 6.22 -11.45 -0.75
C ARG A 504 7.67 -11.10 -0.46
N LEU A 505 8.40 -10.68 -1.49
CA LEU A 505 9.74 -10.12 -1.34
C LEU A 505 9.68 -8.82 -0.53
N LEU A 506 10.58 -8.68 0.44
CA LEU A 506 10.75 -7.45 1.22
C LEU A 506 11.38 -6.35 0.35
N LEU A 507 11.01 -5.11 0.64
CA LEU A 507 11.61 -3.94 0.00
C LEU A 507 12.08 -2.96 1.08
N THR A 508 13.39 -2.73 1.14
CA THR A 508 14.02 -1.78 2.07
C THR A 508 14.85 -0.76 1.32
N ALA A 509 15.25 0.32 2.00
CA ALA A 509 16.16 1.30 1.44
C ALA A 509 17.07 1.89 2.51
N ALA A 510 18.35 2.03 2.19
CA ALA A 510 19.29 2.86 2.92
C ALA A 510 19.10 4.33 2.53
N VAL A 511 19.01 5.21 3.52
CA VAL A 511 18.70 6.63 3.35
C VAL A 511 19.57 7.51 4.25
N PRO A 512 19.87 8.76 3.85
CA PRO A 512 20.83 9.61 4.57
C PRO A 512 20.25 10.21 5.86
N ALA A 513 21.14 10.56 6.77
CA ALA A 513 20.82 11.31 7.99
C ALA A 513 20.77 12.84 7.77
N SER A 514 21.38 13.36 6.71
CA SER A 514 21.43 14.81 6.44
C SER A 514 20.04 15.37 6.11
N PHE A 515 19.57 16.34 6.90
CA PHE A 515 18.30 17.03 6.67
C PHE A 515 18.21 17.72 5.29
N GLU A 516 19.34 18.17 4.75
CA GLU A 516 19.42 18.77 3.41
C GLU A 516 19.22 17.71 2.33
N ALA A 517 19.83 16.52 2.50
CA ALA A 517 19.66 15.40 1.59
C ALA A 517 18.22 14.88 1.61
N ILE A 518 17.60 14.77 2.79
CA ILE A 518 16.19 14.40 2.95
C ILE A 518 15.30 15.35 2.14
N ALA A 519 15.45 16.65 2.35
CA ALA A 519 14.65 17.67 1.65
C ALA A 519 14.86 17.62 0.13
N ALA A 520 16.11 17.45 -0.32
CA ALA A 520 16.47 17.47 -1.73
C ALA A 520 16.03 16.22 -2.52
N GLY A 521 16.00 15.05 -1.88
CA GLY A 521 15.91 13.76 -2.58
C GLY A 521 14.72 12.89 -2.24
N TYR A 522 14.05 13.10 -1.10
CA TYR A 522 13.10 12.12 -0.56
C TYR A 522 11.70 12.70 -0.38
N ASP A 523 10.70 12.04 -0.97
CA ASP A 523 9.30 12.22 -0.61
C ASP A 523 8.95 11.18 0.46
N VAL A 524 9.20 11.56 1.72
CA VAL A 524 9.18 10.64 2.86
C VAL A 524 7.82 9.96 3.05
N VAL A 525 6.73 10.71 2.87
CA VAL A 525 5.36 10.16 3.00
C VAL A 525 5.08 9.14 1.90
N GLU A 526 5.49 9.40 0.66
CA GLU A 526 5.26 8.47 -0.45
C GLU A 526 6.10 7.20 -0.33
N ILE A 527 7.42 7.32 -0.08
CA ILE A 527 8.29 6.12 0.00
C ILE A 527 7.92 5.22 1.20
N SER A 528 7.42 5.81 2.30
CA SER A 528 6.99 5.07 3.50
C SER A 528 5.82 4.12 3.25
N LYS A 529 5.03 4.34 2.19
CA LYS A 529 3.96 3.41 1.78
C LYS A 529 4.54 2.11 1.24
N TYR A 530 5.62 2.20 0.48
CA TYR A 530 6.14 1.08 -0.31
C TYR A 530 7.21 0.27 0.42
N LEU A 531 8.02 0.94 1.23
CA LEU A 531 9.10 0.31 1.99
C LEU A 531 8.54 -0.46 3.19
N ASP A 532 9.13 -1.63 3.44
CA ASP A 532 8.94 -2.40 4.67
C ASP A 532 9.74 -1.76 5.82
N PHE A 533 10.99 -1.39 5.54
CA PHE A 533 11.90 -0.72 6.47
C PHE A 533 12.70 0.39 5.78
N ILE A 534 12.95 1.47 6.52
CA ILE A 534 13.76 2.63 6.12
C ILE A 534 15.02 2.62 6.98
N ASN A 535 16.15 2.29 6.38
CA ASN A 535 17.44 2.14 7.04
C ASN A 535 18.17 3.49 7.06
N VAL A 536 17.99 4.27 8.14
CA VAL A 536 18.57 5.62 8.22
C VAL A 536 20.04 5.52 8.63
N MET A 537 20.94 5.98 7.77
CA MET A 537 22.40 5.96 7.99
C MET A 537 22.83 7.06 8.96
N THR A 538 22.49 6.92 10.24
CA THR A 538 22.80 7.87 11.33
C THR A 538 24.25 7.74 11.82
N TYR A 539 25.18 7.80 10.89
CA TYR A 539 26.63 7.81 11.06
C TYR A 539 27.24 8.61 9.91
N ASP A 540 28.57 8.71 9.85
CA ASP A 540 29.28 9.54 8.88
C ASP A 540 28.91 11.03 8.96
N PHE A 541 28.57 11.52 10.16
CA PHE A 541 28.32 12.94 10.37
C PHE A 541 29.59 13.77 10.21
N HIS A 542 30.72 13.23 10.68
CA HIS A 542 32.04 13.85 10.62
C HIS A 542 33.09 12.84 10.17
N GLY A 543 34.11 13.33 9.45
CA GLY A 543 35.15 12.46 8.90
C GLY A 543 36.27 13.21 8.21
N GLN A 544 37.20 12.47 7.61
CA GLN A 544 38.45 13.01 7.05
C GLN A 544 38.29 14.07 5.94
N TRP A 545 37.08 14.27 5.41
CA TRP A 545 36.77 15.36 4.49
C TRP A 545 36.78 16.74 5.18
N GLU A 546 36.66 16.78 6.51
CA GLU A 546 36.75 17.99 7.32
C GLU A 546 38.19 18.29 7.76
N ARG A 547 38.39 19.46 8.38
CA ARG A 547 39.69 19.89 8.95
C ARG A 547 39.63 20.14 10.45
N GLN A 548 38.58 19.62 11.07
CA GLN A 548 38.39 19.62 12.52
C GLN A 548 37.92 18.23 12.93
N VAL A 549 38.33 17.75 14.09
CA VAL A 549 37.85 16.47 14.61
C VAL A 549 36.38 16.58 14.99
N GLY A 550 35.61 15.56 14.61
CA GLY A 550 34.21 15.42 14.92
C GLY A 550 33.86 13.94 15.04
N HIS A 551 32.83 13.63 15.82
CA HIS A 551 32.47 12.24 16.08
C HIS A 551 31.72 11.61 14.91
N ASN A 552 31.96 10.32 14.62
CA ASN A 552 31.32 9.61 13.50
C ASN A 552 29.78 9.56 13.64
N SER A 553 29.28 9.22 14.83
CA SER A 553 27.86 8.99 15.10
C SER A 553 27.44 9.49 16.50
N PRO A 554 27.53 10.80 16.80
CA PRO A 554 27.11 11.32 18.10
C PRO A 554 25.59 11.18 18.28
N LEU A 555 25.15 10.72 19.46
CA LEU A 555 23.72 10.59 19.75
C LEU A 555 23.06 11.96 19.89
N TYR A 556 23.70 12.84 20.66
CA TYR A 556 23.27 14.21 20.93
C TYR A 556 24.37 15.20 20.55
N PRO A 557 24.06 16.49 20.42
CA PRO A 557 25.07 17.48 20.12
C PRO A 557 25.71 18.06 21.39
N LEU A 558 26.87 18.69 21.24
CA LEU A 558 27.39 19.58 22.28
C LEU A 558 26.46 20.77 22.49
N GLU A 559 26.35 21.24 23.73
CA GLU A 559 25.57 22.43 24.10
C GLU A 559 26.11 23.67 23.38
N SER A 560 27.45 23.74 23.27
CA SER A 560 28.20 24.79 22.57
C SER A 560 28.15 24.70 21.05
N ALA A 561 27.59 23.62 20.48
CA ALA A 561 27.53 23.43 19.03
C ALA A 561 26.67 24.51 18.36
N THR A 562 27.05 24.88 17.13
CA THR A 562 26.26 25.79 16.31
C THR A 562 24.89 25.19 15.96
N SER A 563 23.95 26.01 15.53
CA SER A 563 22.62 25.54 15.12
C SER A 563 22.65 24.54 13.97
N TYR A 564 23.67 24.58 13.11
CA TYR A 564 23.89 23.59 12.06
C TYR A 564 24.45 22.28 12.65
N GLN A 565 25.50 22.38 13.46
CA GLN A 565 26.14 21.22 14.10
C GLN A 565 25.18 20.44 15.01
N LYS A 566 24.24 21.14 15.67
CA LYS A 566 23.18 20.49 16.47
C LYS A 566 22.29 19.53 15.67
N LYS A 567 22.30 19.63 14.33
CA LYS A 567 21.51 18.78 13.43
C LYS A 567 22.25 17.54 12.95
N LEU A 568 23.56 17.45 13.17
CA LEU A 568 24.42 16.35 12.73
C LEU A 568 24.54 15.29 13.83
N THR A 569 23.39 14.75 14.24
CA THR A 569 23.30 13.80 15.36
C THR A 569 22.25 12.73 15.07
N VAL A 570 22.39 11.57 15.71
CA VAL A 570 21.41 10.47 15.60
C VAL A 570 20.00 10.96 15.99
N ASP A 571 19.87 11.67 17.11
CA ASP A 571 18.57 12.16 17.61
C ASP A 571 17.88 13.10 16.61
N TYR A 572 18.60 14.12 16.14
CA TYR A 572 18.01 15.10 15.22
C TYR A 572 17.61 14.46 13.89
N SER A 573 18.49 13.65 13.30
CA SER A 573 18.23 13.01 12.02
C SER A 573 17.04 12.06 12.07
N ALA A 574 16.94 11.23 13.11
CA ALA A 574 15.79 10.33 13.28
C ALA A 574 14.49 11.12 13.47
N ARG A 575 14.51 12.21 14.27
CA ARG A 575 13.35 13.10 14.46
C ARG A 575 12.96 13.85 13.19
N GLU A 576 13.91 14.24 12.36
CA GLU A 576 13.61 14.89 11.07
C GLU A 576 12.90 13.91 10.12
N TRP A 577 13.31 12.64 10.05
CA TRP A 577 12.56 11.63 9.29
C TRP A 577 11.12 11.47 9.78
N VAL A 578 10.90 11.42 11.10
CA VAL A 578 9.54 11.37 11.69
C VAL A 578 8.75 12.63 11.33
N LYS A 579 9.36 13.81 11.45
CA LYS A 579 8.73 15.10 11.13
C LYS A 579 8.31 15.19 9.66
N GLN A 580 9.05 14.56 8.75
CA GLN A 580 8.71 14.48 7.33
C GLN A 580 7.64 13.42 7.02
N GLY A 581 7.18 12.65 8.02
CA GLY A 581 6.06 11.73 7.92
C GLY A 581 6.43 10.24 7.88
N ALA A 582 7.68 9.88 8.19
CA ALA A 582 8.06 8.48 8.30
C ALA A 582 7.44 7.83 9.55
N PRO A 583 6.77 6.67 9.44
CA PRO A 583 6.24 5.93 10.58
C PRO A 583 7.38 5.32 11.40
N LYS A 584 7.37 5.54 12.72
CA LYS A 584 8.46 5.16 13.64
C LYS A 584 8.75 3.66 13.61
N GLU A 585 7.73 2.83 13.47
CA GLU A 585 7.83 1.37 13.38
C GLU A 585 8.53 0.85 12.12
N LYS A 586 8.69 1.69 11.08
CA LYS A 586 9.45 1.39 9.86
C LYS A 586 10.87 1.97 9.87
N LEU A 587 11.18 2.90 10.78
CA LEU A 587 12.51 3.51 10.88
C LEU A 587 13.48 2.59 11.62
N MET A 588 14.52 2.14 10.91
CA MET A 588 15.64 1.39 11.48
C MET A 588 16.82 2.33 11.63
N ILE A 589 17.25 2.57 12.87
CA ILE A 589 18.29 3.56 13.16
C ILE A 589 19.67 2.93 12.95
N GLY A 590 20.52 3.61 12.17
CA GLY A 590 21.86 3.16 11.78
C GLY A 590 22.87 3.19 12.93
N MET A 591 23.53 2.05 13.15
CA MET A 591 24.53 1.84 14.19
C MET A 591 25.85 1.41 13.51
N PRO A 592 26.90 2.25 13.55
CA PRO A 592 28.17 1.90 12.93
C PRO A 592 28.97 0.96 13.84
N THR A 593 29.63 -0.05 13.26
CA THR A 593 30.62 -0.90 13.94
C THR A 593 32.05 -0.52 13.52
N TYR A 594 32.25 0.75 13.25
CA TYR A 594 33.51 1.36 12.84
C TYR A 594 33.63 2.77 13.40
N GLY A 595 34.86 3.28 13.42
CA GLY A 595 35.17 4.66 13.77
C GLY A 595 35.72 5.45 12.59
N ARG A 596 35.60 6.77 12.66
CA ARG A 596 36.31 7.70 11.78
C ARG A 596 37.44 8.37 12.54
N SER A 597 38.60 8.43 11.89
CA SER A 597 39.85 8.86 12.51
C SER A 597 40.44 10.09 11.83
N PHE A 598 41.26 10.82 12.58
CA PHE A 598 41.91 12.05 12.16
C PHE A 598 43.37 12.09 12.59
N THR A 599 44.18 12.82 11.83
CA THR A 599 45.51 13.25 12.25
C THR A 599 45.42 14.70 12.76
N LEU A 600 45.64 14.90 14.06
CA LEU A 600 45.65 16.19 14.73
C LEU A 600 46.81 17.05 14.23
N VAL A 601 46.56 18.36 14.07
CA VAL A 601 47.63 19.33 13.77
C VAL A 601 48.50 19.56 15.01
N ASP A 602 47.88 19.60 16.18
CA ASP A 602 48.53 19.81 17.47
C ASP A 602 48.10 18.69 18.42
N PRO A 603 48.99 17.75 18.78
CA PRO A 603 48.68 16.65 19.71
C PRO A 603 48.18 17.11 21.08
N ALA A 604 48.42 18.37 21.47
CA ALA A 604 47.89 18.93 22.71
C ALA A 604 46.42 19.38 22.60
N LYS A 605 45.85 19.42 21.39
CA LYS A 605 44.45 19.79 21.13
C LYS A 605 43.71 18.59 20.56
N PHE A 606 42.99 17.88 21.41
CA PHE A 606 42.30 16.63 21.07
C PHE A 606 40.78 16.68 21.30
N ASP A 607 40.26 17.77 21.87
CA ASP A 607 38.82 17.95 22.07
C ASP A 607 38.08 18.09 20.73
N ILE A 608 36.76 17.86 20.77
CA ILE A 608 35.88 18.01 19.61
C ILE A 608 36.02 19.43 19.02
N GLY A 609 36.22 19.52 17.71
CA GLY A 609 36.49 20.77 17.00
C GLY A 609 37.99 21.13 16.88
N ALA A 610 38.90 20.37 17.50
CA ALA A 610 40.34 20.57 17.33
C ALA A 610 40.79 20.43 15.86
N PRO A 611 41.77 21.22 15.40
CA PRO A 611 42.23 21.17 14.01
C PRO A 611 42.87 19.83 13.63
N ALA A 612 42.49 19.31 12.46
CA ALA A 612 43.02 18.08 11.87
C ALA A 612 43.57 18.34 10.46
N SER A 613 44.68 17.69 10.12
CA SER A 613 45.32 17.78 8.80
C SER A 613 44.63 16.88 7.75
N GLY A 614 43.93 15.84 8.20
CA GLY A 614 43.21 14.89 7.38
C GLY A 614 42.85 13.62 8.16
N GLY A 615 42.66 12.51 7.44
CA GLY A 615 42.36 11.21 8.03
C GLY A 615 43.49 10.68 8.92
N GLY A 616 43.11 9.89 9.92
CA GLY A 616 44.06 9.14 10.74
C GLY A 616 44.74 8.04 9.93
N THR A 617 45.81 7.48 10.50
CA THR A 617 46.55 6.37 9.91
C THR A 617 45.63 5.19 9.64
N ALA A 618 45.75 4.59 8.45
CA ALA A 618 44.90 3.47 8.05
C ALA A 618 45.03 2.27 8.99
N GLY A 619 43.91 1.61 9.25
CA GLY A 619 43.88 0.32 9.95
C GLY A 619 44.61 -0.78 9.17
N LYS A 620 45.16 -1.77 9.89
CA LYS A 620 45.95 -2.88 9.32
C LYS A 620 45.16 -3.75 8.32
N TYR A 621 43.86 -3.82 8.49
CA TYR A 621 42.97 -4.74 7.79
C TYR A 621 42.06 -4.00 6.81
N THR A 622 41.42 -2.90 7.22
CA THR A 622 40.57 -2.09 6.34
C THR A 622 41.39 -1.27 5.34
N SER A 623 42.64 -0.93 5.68
CA SER A 623 43.60 -0.25 4.80
C SER A 623 43.11 1.08 4.21
N GLU A 624 42.21 1.77 4.91
CA GLU A 624 41.70 3.10 4.53
C GLU A 624 42.07 4.13 5.59
N ALA A 625 42.74 5.22 5.19
CA ALA A 625 43.03 6.32 6.10
C ALA A 625 41.70 7.00 6.52
N GLY A 626 41.63 7.41 7.78
CA GLY A 626 40.42 8.01 8.34
C GLY A 626 39.29 7.02 8.69
N PHE A 627 39.52 5.72 8.60
CA PHE A 627 38.51 4.68 8.85
C PHE A 627 39.14 3.49 9.61
N MET A 628 38.43 2.97 10.62
CA MET A 628 38.85 1.75 11.34
C MET A 628 37.63 0.91 11.74
N ALA A 629 37.64 -0.38 11.41
CA ALA A 629 36.66 -1.33 11.95
C ALA A 629 36.82 -1.47 13.47
N TYR A 630 35.79 -1.89 14.21
CA TYR A 630 35.84 -1.93 15.68
C TYR A 630 36.99 -2.79 16.22
N TYR A 631 37.31 -3.92 15.59
CA TYR A 631 38.48 -4.73 15.97
C TYR A 631 39.82 -3.99 15.78
N GLU A 632 39.93 -3.04 14.84
CA GLU A 632 41.10 -2.16 14.70
C GLU A 632 41.10 -1.03 15.71
N VAL A 633 39.91 -0.57 16.13
CA VAL A 633 39.79 0.36 17.26
C VAL A 633 40.31 -0.30 18.53
N CYS A 634 39.99 -1.58 18.78
CA CYS A 634 40.56 -2.32 19.90
C CYS A 634 42.08 -2.42 19.82
N ASP A 635 42.65 -2.72 18.65
CA ASP A 635 44.09 -2.68 18.43
C ASP A 635 44.67 -1.29 18.79
N PHE A 636 44.00 -0.21 18.38
CA PHE A 636 44.40 1.15 18.71
C PHE A 636 44.35 1.43 20.22
N LEU A 637 43.32 0.98 20.91
CA LEU A 637 43.11 1.16 22.35
C LEU A 637 44.10 0.35 23.21
N HIS A 638 44.53 -0.83 22.75
CA HIS A 638 45.49 -1.68 23.46
C HIS A 638 46.93 -1.18 23.43
N VAL A 639 47.25 -0.19 22.58
CA VAL A 639 48.58 0.42 22.57
C VAL A 639 48.76 1.31 23.81
N GLU A 640 49.90 1.18 24.46
CA GLU A 640 50.26 2.05 25.60
C GLU A 640 50.16 3.55 25.25
N ASN A 641 49.73 4.35 26.23
CA ASN A 641 49.52 5.79 26.12
C ASN A 641 48.37 6.23 25.19
N THR A 642 47.47 5.33 24.80
CA THR A 642 46.16 5.71 24.24
C THR A 642 45.22 6.13 25.37
N THR A 643 44.58 7.28 25.24
CA THR A 643 43.56 7.75 26.18
C THR A 643 42.17 7.56 25.57
N LEU A 644 41.31 6.83 26.26
CA LEU A 644 39.88 6.72 25.95
C LEU A 644 39.12 7.81 26.72
N VAL A 645 38.26 8.53 26.01
CA VAL A 645 37.42 9.60 26.56
C VAL A 645 35.96 9.27 26.28
N TRP A 646 35.11 9.53 27.28
CA TRP A 646 33.67 9.51 27.11
C TRP A 646 33.16 10.95 27.04
N ASP A 647 32.53 11.31 25.93
CA ASP A 647 31.82 12.58 25.80
C ASP A 647 30.42 12.43 26.41
N ASN A 648 30.19 13.10 27.54
CA ASN A 648 28.92 12.98 28.26
C ASN A 648 27.79 13.84 27.66
N GLU A 649 28.08 14.76 26.77
CA GLU A 649 27.03 15.49 26.05
C GLU A 649 26.62 14.69 24.82
N GLN A 650 27.58 14.25 24.01
CA GLN A 650 27.31 13.49 22.79
C GLN A 650 26.95 12.02 23.04
N GLN A 651 27.19 11.51 24.25
CA GLN A 651 26.92 10.13 24.70
C GLN A 651 27.65 9.07 23.87
N VAL A 652 28.92 9.33 23.56
CA VAL A 652 29.76 8.48 22.71
C VAL A 652 31.24 8.54 23.13
N PRO A 653 32.03 7.50 22.85
CA PRO A 653 33.46 7.50 23.13
C PRO A 653 34.29 8.10 21.98
N PHE A 654 35.45 8.64 22.31
CA PHE A 654 36.53 8.83 21.36
C PHE A 654 37.86 8.48 22.03
N ALA A 655 38.90 8.22 21.24
CA ALA A 655 40.23 7.95 21.78
C ALA A 655 41.30 8.72 21.01
N TYR A 656 42.40 9.02 21.69
CA TYR A 656 43.54 9.68 21.06
C TYR A 656 44.87 9.15 21.60
N ARG A 657 45.89 9.19 20.73
CA ARG A 657 47.28 8.87 21.04
C ARG A 657 48.18 9.68 20.12
N LYS A 658 49.05 10.50 20.71
CA LYS A 658 49.90 11.44 19.95
C LYS A 658 49.02 12.30 19.03
N ASP A 659 49.31 12.32 17.73
CA ASP A 659 48.55 13.03 16.71
C ASP A 659 47.37 12.22 16.15
N GLN A 660 47.10 11.01 16.63
CA GLN A 660 46.01 10.18 16.11
C GLN A 660 44.78 10.30 17.01
N TRP A 661 43.62 10.53 16.40
CA TRP A 661 42.32 10.66 17.06
C TRP A 661 41.29 9.77 16.36
N ILE A 662 40.37 9.14 17.12
CA ILE A 662 39.29 8.32 16.57
C ILE A 662 37.99 8.46 17.36
N GLY A 663 36.88 8.75 16.67
CA GLY A 663 35.52 8.74 17.20
C GLY A 663 34.77 7.53 16.68
N PHE A 664 34.18 6.74 17.58
CA PHE A 664 33.62 5.42 17.28
C PHE A 664 32.46 5.08 18.22
N ASP A 665 31.76 3.98 17.95
CA ASP A 665 30.75 3.44 18.86
C ASP A 665 31.31 2.22 19.62
N ASP A 666 31.02 2.14 20.92
CA ASP A 666 31.35 1.01 21.79
C ASP A 666 30.07 0.39 22.39
N GLU A 667 30.22 -0.65 23.22
CA GLU A 667 29.07 -1.30 23.87
C GLU A 667 28.27 -0.32 24.75
N ARG A 668 28.92 0.71 25.31
CA ARG A 668 28.26 1.70 26.17
C ARG A 668 27.43 2.66 25.33
N SER A 669 27.98 3.28 24.28
CA SER A 669 27.24 4.19 23.42
C SER A 669 26.09 3.48 22.72
N LEU A 670 26.29 2.25 22.26
CA LEU A 670 25.24 1.47 21.61
C LEU A 670 24.12 1.09 22.59
N LYS A 671 24.42 0.73 23.84
CA LYS A 671 23.38 0.55 24.88
C LYS A 671 22.63 1.84 25.16
N THR A 672 23.33 2.97 25.25
CA THR A 672 22.69 4.29 25.41
C THR A 672 21.76 4.60 24.23
N LYS A 673 22.21 4.36 22.99
CA LYS A 673 21.38 4.50 21.79
C LYS A 673 20.18 3.55 21.80
N MET A 674 20.31 2.32 22.28
CA MET A 674 19.16 1.41 22.41
C MET A 674 18.13 1.92 23.43
N ASN A 675 18.57 2.53 24.54
CA ASN A 675 17.67 3.14 25.51
C ASN A 675 16.90 4.32 24.91
N TRP A 676 17.60 5.25 24.26
CA TRP A 676 16.98 6.35 23.51
C TRP A 676 16.00 5.83 22.44
N LEU A 677 16.37 4.77 21.72
CA LEU A 677 15.54 4.17 20.67
C LEU A 677 14.21 3.62 21.23
N LYS A 678 14.27 2.94 22.38
CA LYS A 678 13.10 2.43 23.10
C LYS A 678 12.21 3.56 23.61
N GLU A 679 12.80 4.62 24.14
CA GLU A 679 12.08 5.81 24.62
C GLU A 679 11.35 6.52 23.47
N GLU A 680 12.00 6.65 22.32
CA GLU A 680 11.42 7.29 21.14
C GLU A 680 10.42 6.38 20.40
N GLY A 681 10.51 5.06 20.54
CA GLY A 681 9.55 4.13 19.95
C GLY A 681 9.87 3.71 18.51
N PHE A 682 11.15 3.68 18.10
CA PHE A 682 11.52 3.27 16.73
C PHE A 682 11.44 1.76 16.52
N GLY A 683 11.36 1.34 15.25
CA GLY A 683 11.06 -0.02 14.84
C GLY A 683 12.20 -1.05 14.94
N GLY A 684 13.42 -0.59 15.17
CA GLY A 684 14.61 -1.42 15.26
C GLY A 684 15.89 -0.68 14.87
N VAL A 685 16.95 -1.45 14.65
CA VAL A 685 18.27 -0.96 14.25
C VAL A 685 18.71 -1.53 12.92
N MET A 686 19.49 -0.73 12.20
CA MET A 686 20.29 -1.17 11.07
C MET A 686 21.78 -1.04 11.44
N ILE A 687 22.60 -2.01 11.06
CA ILE A 687 24.01 -2.10 11.47
C ILE A 687 24.89 -2.11 10.22
N TRP A 688 25.79 -1.14 10.14
CA TRP A 688 26.86 -1.08 9.15
C TRP A 688 28.22 -1.23 9.85
N SER A 689 28.87 -2.39 9.81
CA SER A 689 28.40 -3.66 9.22
C SER A 689 28.83 -4.85 10.10
N VAL A 690 28.17 -6.00 9.92
CA VAL A 690 28.43 -7.20 10.74
C VAL A 690 29.88 -7.68 10.66
N ASP A 691 30.53 -7.43 9.52
CA ASP A 691 31.91 -7.83 9.26
C ASP A 691 32.97 -6.91 9.90
N MET A 692 32.54 -5.77 10.48
CA MET A 692 33.41 -4.80 11.15
C MET A 692 33.28 -4.80 12.68
N ASP A 693 32.27 -5.48 13.23
CA ASP A 693 32.26 -5.82 14.65
C ASP A 693 33.37 -6.84 14.94
N ASP A 694 33.75 -7.01 16.21
CA ASP A 694 34.75 -8.00 16.61
C ASP A 694 34.17 -9.41 16.62
N TYR A 695 33.93 -9.96 15.43
CA TYR A 695 33.41 -11.30 15.22
C TYR A 695 34.36 -12.43 15.68
N ARG A 696 35.62 -12.11 15.98
CA ARG A 696 36.63 -13.07 16.45
C ARG A 696 36.80 -13.05 17.97
N GLY A 697 36.39 -11.98 18.65
CA GLY A 697 36.55 -11.80 20.08
C GLY A 697 37.97 -11.42 20.49
N VAL A 698 38.69 -10.66 19.65
CA VAL A 698 40.05 -10.18 19.93
C VAL A 698 40.10 -8.98 20.88
N CYS A 699 39.00 -8.23 21.02
CA CYS A 699 38.86 -7.11 21.96
C CYS A 699 38.79 -7.57 23.42
N GLY A 700 38.54 -8.86 23.68
CA GLY A 700 38.55 -9.46 25.03
C GLY A 700 37.19 -9.60 25.70
N THR A 701 36.10 -9.11 25.11
CA THR A 701 34.73 -9.16 25.67
C THR A 701 33.84 -10.26 25.07
N GLY A 702 34.35 -11.01 24.09
CA GLY A 702 33.64 -12.07 23.38
C GLY A 702 33.41 -11.73 21.90
N LYS A 703 32.79 -12.65 21.15
CA LYS A 703 32.48 -12.40 19.72
C LYS A 703 31.29 -11.46 19.58
N TYR A 704 31.34 -10.61 18.56
CA TYR A 704 30.30 -9.65 18.22
C TYR A 704 29.84 -8.78 19.41
N PRO A 705 30.78 -8.13 20.13
CA PRO A 705 30.46 -7.41 21.36
C PRO A 705 29.47 -6.28 21.14
N LEU A 706 29.59 -5.53 20.03
CA LEU A 706 28.71 -4.41 19.73
C LEU A 706 27.28 -4.87 19.43
N ILE A 707 27.13 -5.87 18.57
CA ILE A 707 25.81 -6.39 18.18
C ILE A 707 25.14 -7.08 19.37
N ASN A 708 25.89 -7.82 20.18
CA ASN A 708 25.37 -8.44 21.40
C ASN A 708 24.92 -7.39 22.42
N ALA A 709 25.65 -6.29 22.59
CA ALA A 709 25.26 -5.20 23.47
C ALA A 709 23.90 -4.59 23.07
N MET A 710 23.70 -4.32 21.78
CA MET A 710 22.42 -3.83 21.25
C MET A 710 21.30 -4.85 21.43
N LYS A 711 21.53 -6.11 21.04
CA LYS A 711 20.53 -7.18 21.13
C LYS A 711 20.07 -7.43 22.57
N GLN A 712 20.99 -7.40 23.54
CA GLN A 712 20.67 -7.53 24.95
C GLN A 712 19.80 -6.36 25.43
N GLU A 713 20.12 -5.14 25.06
CA GLU A 713 19.39 -3.94 25.51
C GLU A 713 18.01 -3.80 24.85
N LEU A 714 17.84 -4.37 23.64
CA LEU A 714 16.54 -4.48 22.95
C LEU A 714 15.68 -5.64 23.45
N ALA A 715 16.18 -6.51 24.34
CA ALA A 715 15.41 -7.64 24.84
C ALA A 715 14.16 -7.18 25.61
N GLY A 716 13.00 -7.73 25.26
CA GLY A 716 11.71 -7.37 25.87
C GLY A 716 11.11 -6.06 25.33
N TYR A 717 11.81 -5.30 24.51
CA TYR A 717 11.22 -4.14 23.83
C TYR A 717 10.20 -4.60 22.78
N THR A 718 9.12 -3.83 22.69
CA THR A 718 7.97 -4.12 21.85
C THR A 718 7.59 -2.83 21.11
N VAL A 719 7.63 -2.89 19.79
CA VAL A 719 7.28 -1.79 18.87
C VAL A 719 5.78 -1.80 18.65
N LYS A 720 5.12 -0.65 18.81
CA LYS A 720 3.71 -0.47 18.47
C LYS A 720 3.56 -0.20 16.98
N LEU A 721 2.52 -0.79 16.38
CA LEU A 721 2.26 -0.75 14.94
C LEU A 721 1.01 0.09 14.69
N GLU A 722 1.21 1.38 14.43
CA GLU A 722 0.15 2.39 14.36
C GLU A 722 -0.15 2.83 12.92
N TYR A 723 0.80 2.64 12.00
CA TYR A 723 0.69 3.01 10.60
C TYR A 723 -0.28 2.10 9.84
N ASP A 724 -1.39 2.68 9.37
CA ASP A 724 -2.41 2.01 8.55
C ASP A 724 -2.23 2.28 7.05
N GLY A 725 -0.97 2.26 6.58
CA GLY A 725 -0.66 2.44 5.17
C GLY A 725 -1.36 1.42 4.26
N PRO A 726 -1.52 1.73 2.96
CA PRO A 726 -2.31 0.92 2.03
C PRO A 726 -1.81 -0.51 1.83
N TYR A 727 -0.59 -0.82 2.27
CA TYR A 727 0.02 -2.14 2.19
C TYR A 727 0.28 -2.79 3.56
N GLU A 728 -0.29 -2.23 4.64
CA GLU A 728 -0.21 -2.78 6.00
C GLU A 728 -1.49 -3.56 6.34
N ALA A 729 -1.69 -4.72 5.72
CA ALA A 729 -2.85 -5.57 5.97
C ALA A 729 -2.69 -6.44 7.24
N THR A 730 -3.78 -6.61 7.99
CA THR A 730 -3.91 -7.53 9.13
C THR A 730 -4.73 -8.77 8.72
N GLY A 731 -4.07 -9.86 8.35
CA GLY A 731 -4.76 -11.08 7.91
C GLY A 731 -3.91 -12.35 8.05
N ARG A 732 -4.55 -13.52 8.21
CA ARG A 732 -3.88 -14.84 8.36
C ARG A 732 -2.94 -15.23 7.21
N ASN A 733 -3.06 -14.58 6.06
CA ASN A 733 -2.26 -14.83 4.85
C ASN A 733 -1.25 -13.71 4.53
N ALA A 734 -1.12 -12.66 5.38
CA ALA A 734 -0.19 -11.56 5.16
C ALA A 734 1.14 -11.83 5.89
N VAL A 735 2.02 -12.64 5.29
CA VAL A 735 3.24 -13.15 5.94
C VAL A 735 4.37 -12.12 6.03
N TYR A 736 4.20 -10.89 5.52
CA TYR A 736 5.29 -9.88 5.49
C TYR A 736 4.77 -8.44 5.47
N THR A 737 3.85 -8.05 6.36
CA THR A 737 3.58 -6.62 6.60
C THR A 737 4.24 -6.19 7.91
N THR A 738 4.36 -4.90 8.18
CA THR A 738 4.77 -4.44 9.53
C THR A 738 3.89 -5.01 10.64
N LYS A 739 2.68 -5.48 10.28
CA LYS A 739 1.63 -6.12 11.08
C LYS A 739 1.52 -7.65 10.88
N ASP A 740 2.56 -8.36 10.45
CA ASP A 740 2.53 -9.82 10.28
C ASP A 740 2.34 -10.58 11.61
N ARG A 741 1.40 -11.53 11.56
CA ARG A 741 0.93 -12.47 12.58
C ARG A 741 1.94 -13.55 12.98
N ASN A 742 3.02 -13.76 12.22
CA ASN A 742 3.98 -14.85 12.48
C ASN A 742 5.18 -14.50 13.34
N TYR A 743 5.25 -13.27 13.88
CA TYR A 743 6.27 -12.92 14.85
C TYR A 743 5.81 -13.30 16.27
N ILE A 744 5.88 -14.60 16.59
CA ILE A 744 6.15 -15.18 17.92
C ILE A 744 6.25 -16.70 17.75
N SER A 745 7.43 -17.24 18.11
CA SER A 745 7.63 -18.64 18.53
C SER A 745 7.17 -19.75 17.56
N LYS A 746 8.06 -20.16 16.65
CA LYS A 746 8.15 -21.57 16.23
C LYS A 746 8.72 -22.44 17.36
N HIS A 747 8.17 -22.35 18.57
CA HIS A 747 8.34 -23.34 19.62
C HIS A 747 6.96 -23.87 20.03
N ASN A 748 6.40 -24.76 19.21
CA ASN A 748 6.02 -26.10 19.66
C ASN A 748 5.35 -26.89 18.53
N LYS A 749 6.19 -27.70 17.87
CA LYS A 749 5.90 -29.08 17.47
C LYS A 749 4.43 -29.44 17.24
N TYR A 750 4.09 -29.40 15.96
CA TYR A 750 3.20 -30.31 15.22
C TYR A 750 3.44 -31.82 15.46
N ILE A 751 4.14 -32.24 16.51
CA ILE A 751 4.58 -33.62 16.78
C ILE A 751 3.86 -34.23 17.99
N ILE A 752 3.28 -33.45 18.91
CA ILE A 752 2.60 -34.02 20.09
C ILE A 752 1.11 -34.29 19.82
N THR A 753 0.44 -33.47 19.01
CA THR A 753 -1.00 -33.61 18.75
C THR A 753 -1.31 -34.68 17.71
N PHE A 754 -0.47 -34.84 16.68
CA PHE A 754 -0.67 -35.88 15.65
C PHE A 754 -0.38 -37.29 16.21
N VAL A 755 0.66 -37.42 17.06
CA VAL A 755 1.01 -38.70 17.71
C VAL A 755 0.04 -39.05 18.85
N LYS A 756 -0.47 -38.07 19.62
CA LYS A 756 -1.53 -38.33 20.62
C LYS A 756 -2.89 -38.63 19.99
N LEU A 757 -3.25 -38.01 18.86
CA LEU A 757 -4.49 -38.37 18.15
C LEU A 757 -4.42 -39.77 17.54
N LEU A 758 -3.30 -40.16 16.91
CA LEU A 758 -3.13 -41.52 16.39
C LEU A 758 -3.10 -42.61 17.48
N LEU A 759 -2.55 -42.30 18.66
CA LEU A 759 -2.56 -43.20 19.81
C LEU A 759 -3.93 -43.26 20.51
N LEU A 760 -4.67 -42.15 20.62
CA LEU A 760 -6.05 -42.16 21.14
C LEU A 760 -7.03 -42.86 20.18
N PHE A 761 -6.87 -42.69 18.86
CA PHE A 761 -7.77 -43.32 17.89
C PHE A 761 -7.59 -44.85 17.85
N ASN A 762 -6.36 -45.33 17.95
CA ASN A 762 -6.09 -46.78 18.08
C ASN A 762 -6.59 -47.34 19.42
N TYR A 763 -6.47 -46.59 20.52
CA TYR A 763 -6.97 -47.03 21.84
C TYR A 763 -8.50 -47.09 21.89
N ILE A 764 -9.20 -46.17 21.22
CA ILE A 764 -10.67 -46.13 21.14
C ILE A 764 -11.21 -47.25 20.23
N ILE A 765 -10.55 -47.56 19.12
CA ILE A 765 -10.95 -48.68 18.24
C ILE A 765 -10.78 -50.04 18.93
N ILE A 766 -9.71 -50.23 19.72
CA ILE A 766 -9.48 -51.45 20.50
C ILE A 766 -10.52 -51.62 21.62
N ILE A 767 -10.93 -50.53 22.28
CA ILE A 767 -11.97 -50.57 23.33
C ILE A 767 -13.36 -50.82 22.73
N MET A 768 -13.66 -50.27 21.56
CA MET A 768 -14.95 -50.49 20.90
C MET A 768 -15.11 -51.91 20.33
N ASN A 769 -14.04 -52.50 19.75
CA ASN A 769 -14.09 -53.89 19.28
C ASN A 769 -14.19 -54.91 20.42
N ASN A 770 -13.51 -54.68 21.55
CA ASN A 770 -13.63 -55.57 22.71
C ASN A 770 -15.03 -55.50 23.35
N LYS A 771 -15.66 -54.32 23.42
CA LYS A 771 -17.04 -54.19 23.96
C LYS A 771 -18.11 -54.79 23.03
N LEU A 772 -17.94 -54.76 21.71
CA LEU A 772 -18.87 -55.41 20.78
C LEU A 772 -18.81 -56.95 20.87
N ILE A 773 -17.64 -57.53 21.13
CA ILE A 773 -17.48 -58.99 21.31
C ILE A 773 -18.12 -59.45 22.63
N THR A 774 -17.99 -58.67 23.71
CA THR A 774 -18.66 -58.97 24.99
C THR A 774 -20.18 -58.85 24.90
N ILE A 775 -20.71 -57.89 24.14
CA ILE A 775 -22.17 -57.74 23.96
C ILE A 775 -22.74 -58.87 23.09
N LYS A 776 -22.01 -59.37 22.08
CA LYS A 776 -22.45 -60.53 21.28
C LYS A 776 -22.51 -61.82 22.09
N ASN A 777 -21.62 -62.01 23.07
CA ASN A 777 -21.59 -63.21 23.91
C ASN A 777 -22.64 -63.21 25.04
N ILE A 778 -23.14 -62.04 25.45
CA ILE A 778 -24.21 -61.94 26.47
C ILE A 778 -25.60 -62.23 25.85
N PHE A 779 -25.76 -62.11 24.54
CA PHE A 779 -27.06 -62.27 23.86
C PHE A 779 -27.33 -63.67 23.27
N SER A 780 -26.46 -64.68 23.49
CA SER A 780 -26.75 -66.07 23.06
C SER A 780 -27.40 -66.94 24.14
N SER A 781 -27.59 -66.45 25.37
CA SER A 781 -28.36 -67.16 26.39
C SER A 781 -29.30 -66.23 27.14
N GLN A 782 -30.58 -66.60 27.13
CA GLN A 782 -31.68 -66.18 28.01
C GLN A 782 -32.57 -64.98 27.61
N TYR A 783 -33.79 -65.39 27.22
CA TYR A 783 -35.12 -64.78 27.37
C TYR A 783 -35.63 -63.67 26.42
N LYS A 784 -36.68 -64.09 25.70
CA LYS A 784 -37.73 -63.32 25.01
C LYS A 784 -38.56 -62.51 26.02
N SER A 785 -38.44 -61.18 26.00
CA SER A 785 -39.57 -60.22 26.07
C SER A 785 -39.03 -58.80 26.21
N ASN A 786 -39.14 -57.99 25.16
CA ASN A 786 -39.34 -56.52 25.16
C ASN A 786 -38.84 -55.91 23.84
N PHE A 787 -39.74 -55.84 22.86
CA PHE A 787 -39.47 -55.27 21.54
C PHE A 787 -39.19 -53.75 21.59
N CYS A 788 -39.62 -53.04 22.64
CA CYS A 788 -39.37 -51.60 22.80
C CYS A 788 -37.93 -51.24 23.18
N TYR A 789 -37.18 -52.11 23.88
CA TYR A 789 -35.83 -51.78 24.33
C TYR A 789 -34.80 -51.85 23.20
N THR A 790 -34.97 -52.79 22.26
CA THR A 790 -34.09 -52.95 21.10
C THR A 790 -34.21 -51.77 20.14
N ILE A 791 -35.41 -51.22 19.95
CA ILE A 791 -35.65 -50.05 19.09
C ILE A 791 -35.07 -48.78 19.74
N LEU A 792 -35.22 -48.61 21.05
CA LEU A 792 -34.68 -47.45 21.76
C LEU A 792 -33.14 -47.41 21.72
N LEU A 793 -32.48 -48.57 21.81
CA LEU A 793 -31.02 -48.67 21.76
C LEU A 793 -30.47 -48.44 20.34
N ILE A 794 -31.16 -48.93 19.30
CA ILE A 794 -30.80 -48.65 17.89
C ILE A 794 -30.95 -47.16 17.58
N ILE A 795 -31.99 -46.50 18.09
CA ILE A 795 -32.22 -45.04 17.95
C ILE A 795 -31.12 -44.23 18.67
N LEU A 796 -30.66 -44.68 19.84
CA LEU A 796 -29.58 -44.03 20.58
C LEU A 796 -28.21 -44.18 19.90
N ILE A 797 -27.95 -45.32 19.26
CA ILE A 797 -26.72 -45.55 18.50
C ILE A 797 -26.71 -44.75 17.18
N THR A 798 -27.86 -44.69 16.47
CA THR A 798 -27.98 -43.88 15.25
C THR A 798 -27.96 -42.36 15.52
N LYS A 799 -28.50 -41.89 16.65
CA LYS A 799 -28.36 -40.47 17.05
C LYS A 799 -26.92 -40.07 17.34
N ASN A 800 -26.13 -40.93 17.98
CA ASN A 800 -24.72 -40.63 18.29
C ASN A 800 -23.82 -40.63 17.03
N LEU A 801 -24.08 -41.51 16.06
CA LEU A 801 -23.40 -41.48 14.76
C LEU A 801 -23.73 -40.23 13.93
N ASN A 802 -24.97 -39.74 13.98
CA ASN A 802 -25.35 -38.49 13.33
C ASN A 802 -24.71 -37.26 13.97
N ILE A 803 -24.56 -37.22 15.29
CA ILE A 803 -23.87 -36.13 15.98
C ILE A 803 -22.39 -36.10 15.58
N ILE A 804 -21.71 -37.26 15.51
CA ILE A 804 -20.30 -37.34 15.08
C ILE A 804 -20.14 -36.89 13.61
N THR A 805 -21.10 -37.21 12.74
CA THR A 805 -21.08 -36.81 11.32
C THR A 805 -21.33 -35.30 11.16
N ILE A 806 -22.18 -34.71 12.00
CA ILE A 806 -22.44 -33.26 12.04
C ILE A 806 -21.21 -32.51 12.56
N THR A 807 -20.52 -33.03 13.60
CA THR A 807 -19.27 -32.45 14.09
C THR A 807 -18.16 -32.55 13.04
N TYR A 808 -18.09 -33.65 12.27
CA TYR A 808 -17.12 -33.80 11.19
C TYR A 808 -17.39 -32.86 10.00
N LYS A 809 -18.67 -32.65 9.64
CA LYS A 809 -19.04 -31.63 8.64
C LYS A 809 -18.78 -30.20 9.12
N TYR A 810 -18.99 -29.92 10.41
CA TYR A 810 -18.71 -28.61 11.00
C TYR A 810 -17.21 -28.31 11.07
N ILE A 811 -16.38 -29.33 11.28
CA ILE A 811 -14.91 -29.21 11.26
C ILE A 811 -14.41 -29.04 9.83
N ILE A 812 -14.96 -29.75 8.83
CA ILE A 812 -14.56 -29.57 7.42
C ILE A 812 -15.01 -28.20 6.87
N TYR A 813 -16.19 -27.71 7.24
CA TYR A 813 -16.74 -26.44 6.76
C TYR A 813 -16.08 -25.19 7.39
N HIS A 814 -15.28 -25.37 8.45
CA HIS A 814 -14.48 -24.30 9.06
C HIS A 814 -12.97 -24.47 8.89
N THR A 815 -12.56 -25.49 8.12
CA THR A 815 -11.14 -25.73 7.74
C THR A 815 -10.91 -25.56 6.23
N ILE A 816 -11.95 -25.31 5.43
CA ILE A 816 -11.89 -24.71 4.07
C ILE A 816 -12.23 -23.22 4.24
#